data_AF-A0A924WWJ6-F1
#
_entry.id   AF-A0A924WWJ6-F1
#
_cell.length_a   1.000
_cell.length_b   1.000
_cell.length_c   1.000
_cell.angle_alpha   90.00
_cell.angle_beta   90.00
_cell.angle_gamma   90.00
#
_symmetry.space_group_name_H-M   'P 1'
#
loop_
_entity.id
_entity.type
_entity.pdbx_description
1 polymer ?
#
loop_
_entity_poly.entity_id
_entity_poly.type
_entity_poly.pdbx_seq_one_letter_code
_entity_poly.pdbx_strand_id
1 'polypeptide(L)'
;MAPSPAIEPLEARRLLSAAVADVKSGALARLGQDLVEAYGVYEDSGSADGPVANLSTLLKRANRLLNTRGDSITIDATARTNGSALESGLLSIGATQVTRAGRNVSAVVPVRALPELAALPSLAFARPSYARLNAGSVDAQSDNAIRSINARSTYSVTGAGVKVGVLSDSFDTGPGSFGTDIGTGDLPGSVQILSDFAGGSDEGRAMAQLIYDSAPGATLAFATAFVSATDFANNIRLLRDAGCRVIVDDVIYLDEPFFQDGPIAQAVTDVAASGVAYFSSAGNQARQSYDSTWRNGLSRAQSSIPAAPGLSFLGGTTFDFDPSAGVDDMDSFLLAAGDSITVSLQWDQPFLSAGGAGSANDVDVYVLDAFGTQVLEASVTKNTGGDAVEIIQFTNTTGSSAVFNLMAVHYTPGGGPLPGRLKFVDYDGAATGWQYDMNAGTVSGHANSATGAGVAAARYDFTPAFGVNPPQAEFFSSYGNVPILFDTAGTRLVSAITRQQPRLTGVDGSDTTFFGQAYDATPAPNFFGTSASAPVVAAVAALMFQAAPSLTPSQLFTAMSNTALDMDDPGTVGFDSGFDFLTGYGLVRADNAIASLAGSISGEVFEDRNGNGTFDAGEPGLIGVTVYIDSNNSGLYDGGEITAVTAGAGTYTFGNLLPKTYTVREIIPETYVLTSPVGNIHSVTVPVTTAVSGKHFGNFPYIFTGTAGNDSYYVRASGGNAQIWVGAVPPTTPTYSIAKSMLPSLSFNAQAGDDTLVLDHSLGDPTPAGGIAFAGGAQTTTAGDVLDVRGAGLADVFSLVAAGIITHVGNSTSYSAAETLKLIAGTYNVSFDLAALNLETTGGTSKVNLTWSQNLASLTIGSGANVTSTSSNGAAPALIVTAVAVNSGTLMVSPSGNLSGVSRFKSLTITGTGAMDLRNNDLVVDYTGSGTPFTSILNYVKTGIPLLGFGGTGVGIASTEVQNQTISGTMVGVIDGATTGGLVSVVSGYILPNPQTSVLVKYTWRGDTNLTQSIDGSDYALADTGFTGGGTGWFYGDVNYDGVINGSDYALIDTGFSSQSTGF
;
A
#
# COMPACT_ATOMS: atom_id res chain seq x y z
N MET A 1 -10.31 33.02 -23.89
CA MET A 1 -9.46 31.84 -24.15
C MET A 1 -9.05 31.91 -25.60
N ALA A 2 -7.78 32.24 -25.85
CA ALA A 2 -7.20 32.17 -27.19
C ALA A 2 -7.00 30.70 -27.58
N PRO A 3 -7.14 30.32 -28.86
CA PRO A 3 -6.81 28.98 -29.31
C PRO A 3 -5.29 28.79 -29.29
N SER A 4 -4.86 27.65 -28.72
CA SER A 4 -3.47 27.18 -28.77
C SER A 4 -3.00 27.08 -30.22
N PRO A 5 -1.78 27.53 -30.59
CA PRO A 5 -1.25 27.30 -31.92
C PRO A 5 -0.93 25.80 -32.06
N ALA A 6 -1.50 25.15 -33.07
CA ALA A 6 -1.03 23.87 -33.55
C ALA A 6 0.30 24.09 -34.27
N ILE A 7 1.35 23.39 -33.84
CA ILE A 7 2.61 23.32 -34.58
C ILE A 7 2.37 22.40 -35.78
N GLU A 8 2.38 22.98 -36.98
CA GLU A 8 2.26 22.29 -38.26
C GLU A 8 3.48 21.37 -38.51
N PRO A 9 3.31 20.20 -39.18
CA PRO A 9 4.40 19.26 -39.48
C PRO A 9 5.59 19.84 -40.27
N LEU A 10 5.41 21.03 -40.86
CA LEU A 10 6.44 21.75 -41.62
C LEU A 10 7.45 22.49 -40.72
N GLU A 11 7.14 22.84 -39.47
CA GLU A 11 8.13 23.44 -38.54
C GLU A 11 9.09 22.39 -37.95
N ALA A 12 8.65 21.14 -37.79
CA ALA A 12 9.52 20.03 -37.37
C ALA A 12 10.67 19.75 -38.36
N ARG A 13 10.45 19.96 -39.66
CA ARG A 13 11.51 19.86 -40.69
C ARG A 13 12.51 21.02 -40.66
N ARG A 14 12.14 22.18 -40.10
CA ARG A 14 13.04 23.33 -39.97
C ARG A 14 13.97 23.19 -38.75
N LEU A 15 13.53 22.46 -37.72
CA LEU A 15 14.33 22.08 -36.54
C LEU A 15 15.46 21.08 -36.87
N LEU A 16 15.28 20.22 -37.89
CA LEU A 16 16.29 19.24 -38.31
C LEU A 16 17.60 19.85 -38.84
N SER A 17 17.60 21.10 -39.33
CA SER A 17 18.82 21.70 -39.91
C SER A 17 19.70 22.41 -38.89
N ALA A 18 19.15 22.84 -37.76
CA ALA A 18 19.89 23.51 -36.68
C ALA A 18 20.64 22.52 -35.77
N ALA A 19 20.03 21.37 -35.44
CA ALA A 19 20.62 20.35 -34.56
C ALA A 19 21.81 19.58 -35.19
N VAL A 20 21.87 19.46 -36.53
CA VAL A 20 22.93 18.69 -37.23
C VAL A 20 24.32 19.34 -37.13
N ALA A 21 24.40 20.67 -36.97
CA ALA A 21 25.66 21.38 -36.79
C ALA A 21 26.28 21.15 -35.40
N ASP A 22 25.45 21.06 -34.36
CA ASP A 22 25.91 20.82 -32.99
C ASP A 22 26.34 19.38 -32.72
N VAL A 23 25.69 18.41 -33.39
CA VAL A 23 26.04 16.97 -33.29
C VAL A 23 27.39 16.66 -33.95
N LYS A 24 27.80 17.37 -35.00
CA LYS A 24 29.05 17.10 -35.73
C LYS A 24 30.27 17.88 -35.23
N SER A 25 30.08 19.07 -34.63
CA SER A 25 31.21 19.93 -34.21
C SER A 25 30.93 20.91 -33.07
N GLY A 26 29.73 20.92 -32.48
CA GLY A 26 29.33 21.87 -31.43
C GLY A 26 29.57 21.41 -29.99
N ALA A 27 29.06 22.17 -29.02
CA ALA A 27 29.25 21.89 -27.59
C ALA A 27 28.63 20.55 -27.14
N LEU A 28 27.66 20.04 -27.89
CA LEU A 28 26.98 18.76 -27.65
C LEU A 28 27.52 17.60 -28.50
N ALA A 29 28.63 17.76 -29.23
CA ALA A 29 29.14 16.77 -30.18
C ALA A 29 29.52 15.40 -29.58
N ARG A 30 29.56 15.28 -28.24
CA ARG A 30 29.75 14.00 -27.54
C ARG A 30 28.44 13.25 -27.26
N LEU A 31 27.29 13.85 -27.57
CA LEU A 31 25.99 13.23 -27.42
C LEU A 31 25.49 12.73 -28.78
N GLY A 32 24.79 11.60 -28.77
CA GLY A 32 24.04 11.11 -29.93
C GLY A 32 22.94 12.07 -30.33
N GLN A 33 22.59 12.08 -31.62
CA GLN A 33 21.59 12.98 -32.22
C GLN A 33 20.28 13.03 -31.41
N ASP A 34 19.76 11.88 -31.01
CA ASP A 34 18.52 11.77 -30.24
C ASP A 34 18.57 12.45 -28.85
N LEU A 35 19.74 12.52 -28.20
CA LEU A 35 19.89 13.29 -26.95
C LEU A 35 19.94 14.80 -27.22
N VAL A 36 20.55 15.21 -28.34
CA VAL A 36 20.59 16.62 -28.75
C VAL A 36 19.19 17.10 -29.14
N GLU A 37 18.42 16.26 -29.83
CA GLU A 37 17.01 16.52 -30.15
C GLU A 37 16.15 16.56 -28.88
N ALA A 38 16.37 15.66 -27.92
CA ALA A 38 15.69 15.69 -26.63
C ALA A 38 15.97 16.98 -25.84
N TYR A 39 17.21 17.48 -25.88
CA TYR A 39 17.57 18.76 -25.28
C TYR A 39 16.94 19.95 -26.01
N GLY A 40 16.85 19.91 -27.35
CA GLY A 40 16.15 20.93 -28.13
C GLY A 40 14.66 21.04 -27.79
N VAL A 41 13.97 19.89 -27.64
CA VAL A 41 12.57 19.85 -27.19
C VAL A 41 12.39 20.42 -25.78
N TYR A 42 13.38 20.22 -24.90
CA TYR A 42 13.40 20.82 -23.56
C TYR A 42 13.57 22.35 -23.61
N GLU A 43 14.55 22.86 -24.38
CA GLU A 43 14.77 24.31 -24.52
C GLU A 43 13.55 25.04 -25.12
N ASP A 44 12.93 24.45 -26.14
CA ASP A 44 11.75 25.01 -26.82
C ASP A 44 10.50 25.02 -25.93
N SER A 45 10.49 24.26 -24.83
CA SER A 45 9.41 24.25 -23.84
C SER A 45 9.46 25.44 -22.87
N GLY A 46 10.46 26.33 -22.99
CA GLY A 46 10.50 27.63 -22.33
C GLY A 46 10.97 27.64 -20.87
N SER A 47 11.57 26.54 -20.38
CA SER A 47 12.08 26.45 -19.01
C SER A 47 13.56 26.82 -18.93
N ALA A 48 13.86 28.06 -18.52
CA ALA A 48 15.24 28.45 -18.29
C ALA A 48 15.89 27.76 -17.08
N ASP A 49 15.14 27.20 -16.11
CA ASP A 49 15.72 26.60 -14.88
C ASP A 49 14.75 25.68 -14.06
N GLY A 50 13.76 24.99 -14.67
CA GLY A 50 12.75 24.23 -13.90
C GLY A 50 12.16 22.97 -14.58
N PRO A 51 11.47 22.10 -13.82
CA PRO A 51 10.79 20.91 -14.36
C PRO A 51 9.69 21.30 -15.33
N VAL A 52 9.60 20.58 -16.46
CA VAL A 52 8.64 20.87 -17.54
C VAL A 52 7.48 19.89 -17.45
N ALA A 53 6.28 20.42 -17.18
CA ALA A 53 5.08 19.59 -17.16
C ALA A 53 4.89 18.87 -18.50
N ASN A 54 4.77 17.54 -18.45
CA ASN A 54 4.62 16.65 -19.61
C ASN A 54 5.85 16.54 -20.54
N LEU A 55 7.06 16.86 -20.08
CA LEU A 55 8.27 16.72 -20.90
C LEU A 55 8.45 15.31 -21.47
N SER A 56 8.24 14.28 -20.66
CA SER A 56 8.26 12.87 -21.11
C SER A 56 7.30 12.60 -22.28
N THR A 57 6.14 13.25 -22.31
CA THR A 57 5.16 13.09 -23.39
C THR A 57 5.61 13.82 -24.65
N LEU A 58 6.20 15.01 -24.52
CA LEU A 58 6.76 15.77 -25.64
C LEU A 58 7.97 15.04 -26.27
N LEU A 59 8.86 14.52 -25.43
CA LEU A 59 10.01 13.72 -25.85
C LEU A 59 9.60 12.43 -26.57
N LYS A 60 8.62 11.69 -26.03
CA LYS A 60 8.08 10.48 -26.68
C LYS A 60 7.29 10.75 -27.95
N ARG A 61 6.75 11.97 -28.14
CA ARG A 61 6.15 12.41 -29.41
C ARG A 61 7.22 12.70 -30.46
N ALA A 62 8.37 13.25 -30.06
CA ALA A 62 9.49 13.52 -30.95
C ALA A 62 10.24 12.23 -31.34
N ASN A 63 10.49 11.33 -30.39
CA ASN A 63 11.13 10.04 -30.65
C ASN A 63 10.64 8.98 -29.64
N ARG A 64 9.90 7.98 -30.14
CA ARG A 64 9.26 6.92 -29.35
C ARG A 64 10.25 5.94 -28.72
N LEU A 65 11.50 5.91 -29.17
CA LEU A 65 12.56 5.02 -28.68
C LEU A 65 13.25 5.54 -27.41
N LEU A 66 12.94 6.77 -26.98
CA LEU A 66 13.53 7.38 -25.79
C LEU A 66 12.95 6.78 -24.51
N ASN A 67 13.83 6.18 -23.70
CA ASN A 67 13.50 5.68 -22.37
C ASN A 67 13.50 6.82 -21.34
N THR A 68 12.39 7.58 -21.28
CA THR A 68 12.22 8.74 -20.40
C THR A 68 11.56 8.38 -19.06
N ARG A 69 12.03 8.99 -17.96
CA ARG A 69 11.45 8.92 -16.62
C ARG A 69 11.25 10.33 -16.06
N GLY A 70 10.02 10.84 -16.07
CA GLY A 70 9.74 12.24 -15.73
C GLY A 70 10.53 13.19 -16.64
N ASP A 71 11.40 14.01 -16.04
CA ASP A 71 12.25 14.98 -16.76
C ASP A 71 13.65 14.45 -17.09
N SER A 72 13.85 13.13 -16.95
CA SER A 72 15.13 12.46 -17.16
C SER A 72 15.05 11.45 -18.30
N ILE A 73 16.20 11.18 -18.90
CA ILE A 73 16.38 10.18 -19.97
C ILE A 73 17.41 9.15 -19.52
N THR A 74 17.12 7.88 -19.81
CA THR A 74 18.09 6.80 -19.59
C THR A 74 19.11 6.83 -20.73
N ILE A 75 20.39 6.81 -20.40
CA ILE A 75 21.49 6.86 -21.35
C ILE A 75 22.44 5.68 -21.18
N ASP A 76 23.13 5.34 -22.26
CA ASP A 76 24.35 4.55 -22.23
C ASP A 76 25.54 5.42 -22.63
N ALA A 77 26.49 5.58 -21.70
CA ALA A 77 27.65 6.45 -21.83
C ALA A 77 28.96 5.63 -21.80
N THR A 78 29.92 6.00 -22.65
CA THR A 78 31.23 5.33 -22.70
C THR A 78 32.34 6.25 -22.24
N ALA A 79 33.22 5.77 -21.37
CA ALA A 79 34.33 6.52 -20.80
C ALA A 79 35.57 6.56 -21.72
N ARG A 80 36.32 7.67 -21.70
CA ARG A 80 37.58 7.87 -22.45
C ARG A 80 38.75 7.02 -21.96
N THR A 81 38.79 6.71 -20.67
CA THR A 81 39.89 5.95 -20.06
C THR A 81 39.35 4.80 -19.21
N ASN A 82 38.66 5.07 -18.11
CA ASN A 82 38.03 4.08 -17.24
C ASN A 82 36.62 4.50 -16.80
N GLY A 83 35.74 3.52 -16.57
CA GLY A 83 34.32 3.77 -16.23
C GLY A 83 34.12 4.44 -14.87
N SER A 84 35.06 4.30 -13.92
CA SER A 84 34.92 4.86 -12.57
C SER A 84 34.92 6.38 -12.56
N ALA A 85 35.76 7.04 -13.36
CA ALA A 85 35.78 8.50 -13.47
C ALA A 85 34.56 9.06 -14.22
N LEU A 86 33.95 8.27 -15.11
CA LEU A 86 32.70 8.65 -15.78
C LEU A 86 31.50 8.51 -14.84
N GLU A 87 31.44 7.45 -14.06
CA GLU A 87 30.41 7.27 -13.03
C GLU A 87 30.40 8.40 -11.99
N SER A 88 31.57 8.79 -11.46
CA SER A 88 31.66 9.94 -10.55
C SER A 88 31.22 11.25 -11.22
N GLY A 89 31.55 11.43 -12.51
CA GLY A 89 31.10 12.59 -13.29
C GLY A 89 29.59 12.60 -13.52
N LEU A 90 28.99 11.45 -13.82
CA LEU A 90 27.54 11.31 -14.01
C LEU A 90 26.78 11.61 -12.72
N LEU A 91 27.24 11.09 -11.58
CA LEU A 91 26.65 11.42 -10.27
C LEU A 91 26.74 12.93 -9.97
N SER A 92 27.83 13.59 -10.36
CA SER A 92 28.02 15.04 -10.11
C SER A 92 27.08 15.95 -10.90
N ILE A 93 26.49 15.47 -11.99
CA ILE A 93 25.50 16.21 -12.80
C ILE A 93 24.05 15.79 -12.48
N GLY A 94 23.84 15.09 -11.36
CA GLY A 94 22.53 14.67 -10.90
C GLY A 94 21.98 13.40 -11.57
N ALA A 95 22.85 12.57 -12.18
CA ALA A 95 22.43 11.27 -12.68
C ALA A 95 22.07 10.32 -11.53
N THR A 96 21.04 9.51 -11.73
CA THR A 96 20.58 8.47 -10.80
C THR A 96 20.64 7.10 -11.47
N GLN A 97 20.51 6.02 -10.69
CA GLN A 97 20.54 4.64 -11.20
C GLN A 97 21.78 4.32 -12.06
N VAL A 98 22.94 4.79 -11.59
CA VAL A 98 24.20 4.66 -12.34
C VAL A 98 24.75 3.24 -12.17
N THR A 99 24.92 2.53 -13.28
CA THR A 99 25.43 1.15 -13.31
C THR A 99 26.60 1.06 -14.28
N ARG A 100 27.72 0.46 -13.85
CA ARG A 100 28.97 0.40 -14.62
C ARG A 100 29.35 -1.03 -15.02
N ALA A 101 29.68 -1.21 -16.29
CA ALA A 101 30.28 -2.41 -16.85
C ALA A 101 31.53 -2.03 -17.67
N GLY A 102 32.72 -2.21 -17.08
CA GLY A 102 33.98 -1.84 -17.72
C GLY A 102 34.08 -0.33 -17.99
N ARG A 103 34.10 0.06 -19.27
CA ARG A 103 34.13 1.47 -19.72
C ARG A 103 32.75 2.04 -20.01
N ASN A 104 31.70 1.20 -19.97
CA ASN A 104 30.34 1.60 -20.24
C ASN A 104 29.63 1.88 -18.92
N VAL A 105 28.89 2.97 -18.86
CA VAL A 105 28.11 3.41 -17.70
C VAL A 105 26.72 3.75 -18.19
N SER A 106 25.72 3.03 -17.68
CA SER A 106 24.31 3.35 -17.91
C SER A 106 23.81 4.21 -16.75
N ALA A 107 22.98 5.22 -17.03
CA ALA A 107 22.49 6.14 -16.02
C ALA A 107 21.19 6.82 -16.45
N VAL A 108 20.37 7.25 -15.49
CA VAL A 108 19.22 8.12 -15.71
C VAL A 108 19.66 9.55 -15.48
N VAL A 109 19.72 10.36 -16.53
CA VAL A 109 20.24 11.74 -16.52
C VAL A 109 19.10 12.73 -16.76
N PRO A 110 18.96 13.79 -15.94
CA PRO A 110 18.02 14.87 -16.22
C PRO A 110 18.26 15.47 -17.62
N VAL A 111 17.22 15.69 -18.41
CA VAL A 111 17.36 16.22 -19.78
C VAL A 111 18.02 17.61 -19.76
N ARG A 112 17.75 18.41 -18.71
CA ARG A 112 18.43 19.69 -18.46
C ARG A 112 19.94 19.58 -18.27
N ALA A 113 20.45 18.42 -17.86
CA ALA A 113 21.86 18.18 -17.54
C ALA A 113 22.66 17.61 -18.72
N LEU A 114 22.05 17.54 -19.91
CA LEU A 114 22.70 17.02 -21.12
C LEU A 114 23.89 17.89 -21.59
N PRO A 115 23.88 19.23 -21.48
CA PRO A 115 25.07 20.04 -21.74
C PRO A 115 26.25 19.71 -20.81
N GLU A 116 25.99 19.51 -19.52
CA GLU A 116 26.99 19.15 -18.52
C GLU A 116 27.52 17.73 -18.74
N LEU A 117 26.64 16.81 -19.14
CA LEU A 117 27.01 15.48 -19.61
C LEU A 117 28.01 15.57 -20.77
N ALA A 118 27.72 16.38 -21.80
CA ALA A 118 28.61 16.56 -22.95
C ALA A 118 29.98 17.15 -22.56
N ALA A 119 30.01 17.98 -21.52
CA ALA A 119 31.21 18.64 -21.02
C ALA A 119 32.11 17.73 -20.13
N LEU A 120 31.61 16.58 -19.65
CA LEU A 120 32.38 15.71 -18.77
C LEU A 120 33.71 15.28 -19.42
N PRO A 121 34.87 15.57 -18.79
CA PRO A 121 36.19 15.20 -19.34
C PRO A 121 36.36 13.69 -19.51
N SER A 122 35.70 12.90 -18.66
CA SER A 122 35.71 11.44 -18.69
C SER A 122 34.81 10.84 -19.79
N LEU A 123 33.88 11.61 -20.37
CA LEU A 123 32.94 11.12 -21.39
C LEU A 123 33.60 11.06 -22.78
N ALA A 124 33.55 9.87 -23.40
CA ALA A 124 33.90 9.69 -24.81
C ALA A 124 32.69 10.03 -25.68
N PHE A 125 31.57 9.33 -25.45
CA PHE A 125 30.26 9.64 -26.04
C PHE A 125 29.12 9.10 -25.17
N ALA A 126 27.92 9.67 -25.30
CA ALA A 126 26.68 9.18 -24.69
C ALA A 126 25.53 9.14 -25.70
N ARG A 127 24.63 8.19 -25.55
CA ARG A 127 23.41 8.05 -26.37
C ARG A 127 22.24 7.63 -25.47
N PRO A 128 20.97 7.78 -25.90
CA PRO A 128 19.86 7.19 -25.17
C PRO A 128 20.07 5.69 -25.03
N SER A 129 19.62 5.12 -23.91
CA SER A 129 19.54 3.67 -23.77
C SER A 129 18.32 3.18 -24.55
N TYR A 130 18.58 2.43 -25.62
CA TYR A 130 17.56 1.81 -26.45
C TYR A 130 17.35 0.38 -25.96
N ALA A 131 16.20 0.11 -25.36
CA ALA A 131 15.79 -1.26 -25.04
C ALA A 131 14.71 -1.69 -26.04
N ARG A 132 15.08 -2.55 -27.00
CA ARG A 132 14.16 -3.51 -27.61
C ARG A 132 14.43 -4.86 -26.96
N LEU A 133 13.38 -5.50 -26.47
CA LEU A 133 13.41 -6.91 -26.10
C LEU A 133 12.84 -7.66 -27.29
N ASN A 134 13.69 -7.94 -28.29
CA ASN A 134 13.40 -9.05 -29.19
C ASN A 134 13.83 -10.30 -28.41
N ALA A 135 12.96 -11.28 -28.22
CA ALA A 135 13.46 -12.63 -28.03
C ALA A 135 14.05 -13.03 -29.39
N GLY A 136 15.27 -13.53 -29.42
CA GLY A 136 15.79 -14.12 -30.64
C GLY A 136 16.35 -13.16 -31.70
N SER A 137 16.42 -13.69 -32.92
CA SER A 137 17.14 -13.14 -34.06
C SER A 137 16.25 -12.47 -35.11
N VAL A 138 14.92 -12.60 -34.98
CA VAL A 138 13.91 -11.98 -35.85
C VAL A 138 13.09 -10.90 -35.11
N ASP A 139 12.29 -10.13 -35.85
CA ASP A 139 11.50 -9.03 -35.27
C ASP A 139 10.16 -9.53 -34.72
N ALA A 140 9.79 -9.08 -33.51
CA ALA A 140 8.50 -9.41 -32.91
C ALA A 140 7.42 -8.39 -33.32
N GLN A 141 6.93 -8.41 -34.56
CA GLN A 141 5.88 -7.46 -34.99
C GLN A 141 4.58 -7.67 -34.21
N SER A 142 4.22 -8.93 -33.96
CA SER A 142 3.07 -9.35 -33.14
C SER A 142 3.06 -8.64 -31.79
N ASP A 143 4.21 -8.53 -31.13
CA ASP A 143 4.34 -7.90 -29.80
C ASP A 143 3.85 -6.48 -29.73
N ASN A 144 4.13 -5.72 -30.78
CA ASN A 144 3.71 -4.33 -30.89
C ASN A 144 2.23 -4.26 -31.25
N ALA A 145 1.77 -5.12 -32.17
CA ALA A 145 0.39 -5.14 -32.65
C ALA A 145 -0.62 -5.43 -31.52
N ILE A 146 -0.38 -6.49 -30.74
CA ILE A 146 -1.23 -6.88 -29.60
C ILE A 146 -0.83 -6.23 -28.26
N ARG A 147 0.23 -5.41 -28.29
CA ARG A 147 0.76 -4.66 -27.14
C ARG A 147 1.20 -5.53 -25.96
N SER A 148 1.72 -6.72 -26.25
CA SER A 148 2.34 -7.60 -25.26
C SER A 148 3.58 -6.93 -24.65
N ILE A 149 4.38 -6.19 -25.42
CA ILE A 149 5.52 -5.43 -24.91
C ILE A 149 5.13 -4.38 -23.84
N ASN A 150 3.98 -3.73 -24.02
CA ASN A 150 3.43 -2.79 -23.04
C ASN A 150 2.95 -3.52 -21.78
N ALA A 151 2.31 -4.67 -21.94
CA ALA A 151 1.90 -5.51 -20.82
C ALA A 151 3.11 -5.94 -19.98
N ARG A 152 4.17 -6.47 -20.63
CA ARG A 152 5.38 -6.92 -19.95
C ARG A 152 6.08 -5.81 -19.18
N SER A 153 6.22 -4.63 -19.79
CA SER A 153 6.88 -3.47 -19.16
C SER A 153 6.05 -2.82 -18.04
N THR A 154 4.72 -2.82 -18.14
CA THR A 154 3.83 -2.18 -17.16
C THR A 154 3.60 -3.08 -15.94
N TYR A 155 3.46 -4.39 -16.16
CA TYR A 155 3.02 -5.34 -15.15
C TYR A 155 4.12 -6.30 -14.69
N SER A 156 5.33 -6.18 -15.23
CA SER A 156 6.47 -7.07 -14.95
C SER A 156 6.14 -8.54 -15.19
N VAL A 157 5.37 -8.81 -16.24
CA VAL A 157 5.01 -10.16 -16.70
C VAL A 157 5.83 -10.55 -17.91
N THR A 158 6.08 -11.84 -18.07
CA THR A 158 6.78 -12.46 -19.20
C THR A 158 6.15 -13.79 -19.62
N GLY A 159 5.18 -14.33 -18.90
CA GLY A 159 4.67 -15.71 -19.02
C GLY A 159 5.33 -16.68 -18.03
N ALA A 160 6.20 -16.19 -17.15
CA ALA A 160 6.94 -17.02 -16.20
C ALA A 160 5.99 -17.83 -15.28
N GLY A 161 6.31 -19.11 -15.11
CA GLY A 161 5.49 -20.04 -14.33
C GLY A 161 4.30 -20.63 -15.09
N VAL A 162 4.10 -20.26 -16.36
CA VAL A 162 3.05 -20.80 -17.22
C VAL A 162 3.67 -21.68 -18.30
N LYS A 163 3.07 -22.85 -18.54
CA LYS A 163 3.45 -23.74 -19.66
C LYS A 163 2.39 -23.67 -20.75
N VAL A 164 2.82 -23.47 -21.99
CA VAL A 164 1.97 -23.43 -23.19
C VAL A 164 2.24 -24.67 -24.03
N GLY A 165 1.17 -25.41 -24.36
CA GLY A 165 1.22 -26.56 -25.25
C GLY A 165 0.86 -26.17 -26.68
N VAL A 166 1.66 -26.57 -27.65
CA VAL A 166 1.43 -26.35 -29.08
C VAL A 166 1.06 -27.68 -29.74
N LEU A 167 0.01 -27.65 -30.55
CA LEU A 167 -0.47 -28.76 -31.37
C LEU A 167 -0.43 -28.33 -32.83
N SER A 168 0.40 -28.97 -33.63
CA SER A 168 0.52 -28.70 -35.07
C SER A 168 1.02 -29.95 -35.79
N ASP A 169 1.48 -29.85 -37.02
CA ASP A 169 1.96 -30.99 -37.78
C ASP A 169 3.23 -31.61 -37.17
N SER A 170 4.30 -30.84 -37.01
CA SER A 170 5.60 -31.26 -36.46
C SER A 170 6.39 -30.12 -35.81
N PHE A 171 7.54 -30.45 -35.18
CA PHE A 171 8.37 -29.49 -34.44
C PHE A 171 9.89 -29.53 -34.70
N ASP A 172 10.44 -30.60 -35.25
CA ASP A 172 11.89 -30.63 -35.55
C ASP A 172 12.18 -31.35 -36.87
N THR A 173 11.36 -31.08 -37.90
CA THR A 173 11.47 -31.68 -39.25
C THR A 173 11.89 -30.69 -40.33
N GLY A 174 11.88 -29.39 -40.04
CA GLY A 174 12.19 -28.32 -40.98
C GLY A 174 13.69 -28.00 -41.06
N PRO A 175 14.08 -27.00 -41.87
CA PRO A 175 15.47 -26.56 -41.96
C PRO A 175 15.94 -25.93 -40.64
N GLY A 176 17.11 -26.38 -40.18
CA GLY A 176 17.65 -26.00 -38.87
C GLY A 176 17.46 -27.12 -37.84
N SER A 177 17.62 -26.79 -36.56
CA SER A 177 17.17 -27.64 -35.45
C SER A 177 16.56 -26.72 -34.41
N PHE A 178 15.59 -27.19 -33.63
CA PHE A 178 15.07 -26.36 -32.53
C PHE A 178 16.19 -25.93 -31.55
N GLY A 179 17.27 -26.71 -31.43
CA GLY A 179 18.46 -26.34 -30.67
C GLY A 179 19.18 -25.08 -31.18
N THR A 180 19.08 -24.77 -32.47
CA THR A 180 19.57 -23.52 -33.06
C THR A 180 18.76 -22.34 -32.56
N ASP A 181 17.43 -22.44 -32.59
CA ASP A 181 16.54 -21.38 -32.14
C ASP A 181 16.68 -21.11 -30.63
N ILE A 182 16.98 -22.14 -29.84
CA ILE A 182 17.37 -21.97 -28.43
C ILE A 182 18.68 -21.17 -28.34
N GLY A 183 19.65 -21.45 -29.20
CA GLY A 183 20.95 -20.79 -29.22
C GLY A 183 20.89 -19.33 -29.68
N THR A 184 19.97 -19.00 -30.60
CA THR A 184 19.73 -17.62 -31.06
C THR A 184 18.76 -16.86 -30.16
N GLY A 185 18.02 -17.58 -29.30
CA GLY A 185 17.09 -17.01 -28.34
C GLY A 185 15.67 -16.85 -28.87
N ASP A 186 15.32 -17.51 -29.98
CA ASP A 186 13.98 -17.55 -30.58
C ASP A 186 13.09 -18.64 -29.94
N LEU A 187 13.67 -19.53 -29.12
CA LEU A 187 12.96 -20.49 -28.27
C LEU A 187 13.51 -20.49 -26.83
N PRO A 188 12.71 -20.95 -25.84
CA PRO A 188 13.19 -21.07 -24.45
C PRO A 188 14.29 -22.13 -24.32
N GLY A 189 15.09 -22.04 -23.26
CA GLY A 189 16.21 -22.97 -22.99
C GLY A 189 15.88 -24.47 -23.00
N SER A 190 14.60 -24.85 -23.00
CA SER A 190 14.12 -26.20 -23.26
C SER A 190 12.67 -26.17 -23.76
N VAL A 191 12.32 -27.04 -24.70
CA VAL A 191 10.94 -27.33 -25.12
C VAL A 191 10.65 -28.80 -24.85
N GLN A 192 9.49 -29.13 -24.27
CA GLN A 192 9.08 -30.50 -23.99
C GLN A 192 8.34 -31.11 -25.19
N ILE A 193 9.01 -31.97 -25.96
CA ILE A 193 8.38 -32.69 -27.08
C ILE A 193 7.74 -33.98 -26.55
N LEU A 194 6.41 -34.07 -26.61
CA LEU A 194 5.65 -35.26 -26.20
C LEU A 194 5.46 -36.24 -27.36
N SER A 195 5.21 -35.72 -28.55
CA SER A 195 5.08 -36.49 -29.78
C SER A 195 5.37 -35.59 -30.98
N ASP A 196 6.03 -36.13 -32.00
CA ASP A 196 6.37 -35.40 -33.23
C ASP A 196 6.07 -36.26 -34.47
N PHE A 197 5.67 -35.62 -35.58
CA PHE A 197 5.36 -36.30 -36.82
C PHE A 197 6.51 -36.15 -37.81
N ALA A 198 7.19 -37.27 -38.12
CA ALA A 198 8.45 -37.29 -38.87
C ALA A 198 8.39 -36.81 -40.34
N GLY A 199 7.24 -36.32 -40.81
CA GLY A 199 7.03 -35.80 -42.17
C GLY A 199 6.29 -34.47 -42.24
N GLY A 200 6.15 -33.75 -41.13
CA GLY A 200 5.49 -32.43 -41.11
C GLY A 200 6.40 -31.31 -41.63
N SER A 201 5.80 -30.14 -41.81
CA SER A 201 6.39 -28.91 -42.32
C SER A 201 7.16 -28.10 -41.27
N ASP A 202 7.03 -28.48 -39.99
CA ASP A 202 7.62 -27.81 -38.84
C ASP A 202 6.89 -26.51 -38.45
N GLU A 203 5.61 -26.42 -38.77
CA GLU A 203 4.76 -25.26 -38.45
C GLU A 203 4.62 -25.07 -36.93
N GLY A 204 4.60 -26.17 -36.16
CA GLY A 204 4.55 -26.14 -34.70
C GLY A 204 5.74 -25.44 -34.04
N ARG A 205 6.94 -25.52 -34.62
CA ARG A 205 8.11 -24.76 -34.14
C ARG A 205 7.98 -23.28 -34.44
N ALA A 206 7.42 -22.91 -35.59
CA ALA A 206 7.13 -21.53 -35.94
C ALA A 206 6.08 -20.91 -34.99
N MET A 207 4.99 -21.63 -34.68
CA MET A 207 4.01 -21.22 -33.68
C MET A 207 4.66 -20.99 -32.30
N ALA A 208 5.58 -21.88 -31.90
CA ALA A 208 6.30 -21.76 -30.63
C ALA A 208 7.19 -20.51 -30.56
N GLN A 209 7.82 -20.10 -31.66
CA GLN A 209 8.57 -18.83 -31.72
C GLN A 209 7.64 -17.63 -31.50
N LEU A 210 6.49 -17.58 -32.17
CA LEU A 210 5.50 -16.51 -31.99
C LEU A 210 5.00 -16.40 -30.53
N ILE A 211 4.80 -17.53 -29.86
CA ILE A 211 4.44 -17.55 -28.43
C ILE A 211 5.59 -16.99 -27.59
N TYR A 212 6.82 -17.40 -27.87
CA TYR A 212 7.99 -17.03 -27.10
C TYR A 212 8.34 -15.54 -27.23
N ASP A 213 8.13 -14.94 -28.39
CA ASP A 213 8.30 -13.49 -28.59
C ASP A 213 7.37 -12.69 -27.67
N SER A 214 6.08 -13.07 -27.67
CA SER A 214 5.06 -12.41 -26.86
C SER A 214 5.12 -12.75 -25.37
N ALA A 215 5.53 -13.97 -25.03
CA ALA A 215 5.61 -14.48 -23.66
C ALA A 215 6.95 -15.21 -23.41
N PRO A 216 8.09 -14.50 -23.36
CA PRO A 216 9.43 -15.10 -23.30
C PRO A 216 9.77 -15.80 -21.98
N GLY A 217 8.92 -15.67 -20.96
CA GLY A 217 9.04 -16.41 -19.70
C GLY A 217 8.25 -17.72 -19.69
N ALA A 218 7.37 -17.95 -20.67
CA ALA A 218 6.60 -19.17 -20.76
C ALA A 218 7.50 -20.37 -21.09
N THR A 219 7.17 -21.52 -20.51
CA THR A 219 7.76 -22.79 -20.94
C THR A 219 6.88 -23.42 -22.01
N LEU A 220 7.48 -24.16 -22.94
CA LEU A 220 6.74 -24.70 -24.09
C LEU A 220 6.75 -26.23 -24.07
N ALA A 221 5.64 -26.81 -24.51
CA ALA A 221 5.53 -28.22 -24.84
C ALA A 221 4.89 -28.37 -26.23
N PHE A 222 5.20 -29.46 -26.90
CA PHE A 222 4.66 -29.77 -28.22
C PHE A 222 4.10 -31.20 -28.26
N ALA A 223 3.00 -31.37 -28.97
CA ALA A 223 2.53 -32.68 -29.43
C ALA A 223 1.98 -32.53 -30.85
N THR A 224 2.18 -33.52 -31.71
CA THR A 224 1.58 -33.48 -33.05
C THR A 224 0.05 -33.63 -33.01
N ALA A 225 -0.67 -32.91 -33.87
CA ALA A 225 -2.09 -33.10 -34.13
C ALA A 225 -2.36 -33.86 -35.43
N PHE A 226 -1.33 -34.24 -36.20
CA PHE A 226 -1.47 -34.70 -37.59
C PHE A 226 -1.63 -36.22 -37.79
N VAL A 227 -1.57 -37.03 -36.73
CA VAL A 227 -1.63 -38.50 -36.86
C VAL A 227 -3.07 -38.97 -37.11
N SER A 228 -4.00 -38.57 -36.26
CA SER A 228 -5.44 -38.87 -36.38
C SER A 228 -6.24 -37.95 -35.45
N ALA A 229 -7.54 -37.76 -35.71
CA ALA A 229 -8.41 -37.00 -34.81
C ALA A 229 -8.47 -37.56 -33.38
N THR A 230 -8.31 -38.88 -33.24
CA THR A 230 -8.25 -39.54 -31.92
C THR A 230 -6.93 -39.22 -31.20
N ASP A 231 -5.80 -39.26 -31.93
CA ASP A 231 -4.50 -38.92 -31.36
C ASP A 231 -4.43 -37.43 -31.00
N PHE A 232 -5.02 -36.55 -31.82
CA PHE A 232 -5.15 -35.13 -31.51
C PHE A 232 -5.93 -34.94 -30.19
N ALA A 233 -7.11 -35.54 -30.05
CA ALA A 233 -7.89 -35.48 -28.81
C ALA A 233 -7.12 -36.04 -27.59
N ASN A 234 -6.30 -37.08 -27.76
CA ASN A 234 -5.45 -37.62 -26.70
C ASN A 234 -4.27 -36.68 -26.38
N ASN A 235 -3.66 -36.07 -27.39
CA ASN A 235 -2.54 -35.15 -27.23
C ASN A 235 -2.94 -33.85 -26.55
N ILE A 236 -4.18 -33.38 -26.75
CA ILE A 236 -4.77 -32.29 -25.94
C ILE A 236 -4.73 -32.64 -24.44
N ARG A 237 -5.17 -33.85 -24.08
CA ARG A 237 -5.16 -34.33 -22.69
C ARG A 237 -3.75 -34.58 -22.17
N LEU A 238 -2.83 -35.07 -23.01
CA LEU A 238 -1.42 -35.27 -22.64
C LEU A 238 -0.71 -33.94 -22.37
N LEU A 239 -1.00 -32.87 -23.11
CA LEU A 239 -0.45 -31.55 -22.84
C LEU A 239 -0.96 -30.99 -21.50
N ARG A 240 -2.25 -31.16 -21.18
CA ARG A 240 -2.76 -30.86 -19.82
C ARG A 240 -1.97 -31.65 -18.77
N ASP A 241 -1.79 -32.95 -18.97
CA ASP A 241 -1.09 -33.82 -18.00
C ASP A 241 0.41 -33.50 -17.89
N ALA A 242 1.01 -32.92 -18.93
CA ALA A 242 2.36 -32.34 -18.91
C ALA A 242 2.44 -30.99 -18.16
N GLY A 243 1.32 -30.48 -17.65
CA GLY A 243 1.23 -29.25 -16.87
C GLY A 243 0.97 -27.99 -17.72
N CYS A 244 0.57 -28.13 -18.98
CA CYS A 244 0.19 -26.97 -19.79
C CYS A 244 -1.07 -26.31 -19.22
N ARG A 245 -1.02 -25.00 -19.03
CA ARG A 245 -2.15 -24.17 -18.58
C ARG A 245 -2.84 -23.46 -19.74
N VAL A 246 -2.14 -23.36 -20.86
CA VAL A 246 -2.62 -22.87 -22.16
C VAL A 246 -2.29 -23.94 -23.20
N ILE A 247 -3.22 -24.24 -24.10
CA ILE A 247 -3.01 -25.11 -25.24
C ILE A 247 -3.49 -24.35 -26.49
N VAL A 248 -2.75 -24.48 -27.59
CA VAL A 248 -3.09 -23.88 -28.87
C VAL A 248 -2.84 -24.85 -30.02
N ASP A 249 -3.74 -24.86 -31.00
CA ASP A 249 -3.60 -25.60 -32.25
C ASP A 249 -3.81 -24.75 -33.50
N ASP A 250 -3.44 -25.32 -34.65
CA ASP A 250 -3.68 -24.79 -35.99
C ASP A 250 -4.33 -25.79 -36.98
N VAL A 251 -4.77 -26.97 -36.50
CA VAL A 251 -5.16 -28.11 -37.36
C VAL A 251 -6.66 -28.32 -37.38
N ILE A 252 -7.24 -28.50 -38.57
CA ILE A 252 -8.65 -28.86 -38.75
C ILE A 252 -8.76 -30.25 -39.36
N TYR A 253 -9.70 -31.07 -38.86
CA TYR A 253 -10.06 -32.36 -39.46
C TYR A 253 -11.35 -32.24 -40.28
N LEU A 254 -11.31 -32.69 -41.54
CA LEU A 254 -12.42 -32.55 -42.50
C LEU A 254 -13.69 -33.32 -42.09
N ASP A 255 -13.55 -34.34 -41.26
CA ASP A 255 -14.62 -35.19 -40.74
C ASP A 255 -15.09 -34.78 -39.34
N GLU A 256 -14.67 -33.63 -38.81
CA GLU A 256 -15.23 -33.12 -37.57
C GLU A 256 -16.71 -32.75 -37.74
N PRO A 257 -17.59 -33.14 -36.79
CA PRO A 257 -19.00 -32.85 -36.93
C PRO A 257 -19.26 -31.34 -36.88
N PHE A 258 -20.04 -30.83 -37.84
CA PHE A 258 -20.46 -29.42 -37.87
C PHE A 258 -21.51 -29.12 -36.79
N PHE A 259 -22.41 -30.07 -36.54
CA PHE A 259 -23.62 -29.87 -35.74
C PHE A 259 -23.58 -30.54 -34.35
N GLN A 260 -22.46 -31.15 -33.98
CA GLN A 260 -22.27 -31.87 -32.72
C GLN A 260 -20.83 -31.68 -32.23
N ASP A 261 -20.59 -31.66 -30.92
CA ASP A 261 -19.22 -31.68 -30.41
C ASP A 261 -18.58 -33.06 -30.65
N GLY A 262 -17.63 -33.11 -31.59
CA GLY A 262 -16.82 -34.30 -31.88
C GLY A 262 -15.75 -34.60 -30.82
N PRO A 263 -14.99 -35.69 -30.98
CA PRO A 263 -13.99 -36.13 -29.97
C PRO A 263 -12.95 -35.08 -29.59
N ILE A 264 -12.51 -34.24 -30.54
CA ILE A 264 -11.54 -33.16 -30.29
C ILE A 264 -12.19 -32.05 -29.46
N ALA A 265 -13.38 -31.57 -29.84
CA ALA A 265 -14.14 -30.58 -29.07
C ALA A 265 -14.48 -31.06 -27.64
N GLN A 266 -14.74 -32.35 -27.46
CA GLN A 266 -14.91 -32.97 -26.15
C GLN A 266 -13.60 -32.95 -25.33
N ALA A 267 -12.45 -33.21 -25.94
CA ALA A 267 -11.15 -33.08 -25.27
C ALA A 267 -10.84 -31.63 -24.86
N VAL A 268 -11.23 -30.64 -25.68
CA VAL A 268 -11.16 -29.21 -25.32
C VAL A 268 -11.99 -28.93 -24.06
N THR A 269 -13.20 -29.50 -23.97
CA THR A 269 -14.06 -29.37 -22.80
C THR A 269 -13.44 -30.02 -21.56
N ASP A 270 -12.83 -31.20 -21.70
CA ASP A 270 -12.16 -31.92 -20.61
C ASP A 270 -11.00 -31.13 -20.00
N VAL A 271 -10.15 -30.52 -20.83
CA VAL A 271 -9.00 -29.74 -20.33
C VAL A 271 -9.45 -28.41 -19.75
N ALA A 272 -10.48 -27.78 -20.31
CA ALA A 272 -11.07 -26.56 -19.74
C ALA A 272 -11.64 -26.78 -18.34
N ALA A 273 -12.27 -27.93 -18.08
CA ALA A 273 -12.74 -28.33 -16.74
C ALA A 273 -11.59 -28.49 -15.72
N SER A 274 -10.38 -28.77 -16.20
CA SER A 274 -9.15 -28.82 -15.39
C SER A 274 -8.46 -27.46 -15.26
N GLY A 275 -9.11 -26.39 -15.75
CA GLY A 275 -8.57 -25.05 -15.76
C GLY A 275 -7.57 -24.80 -16.89
N VAL A 276 -7.57 -25.50 -18.01
CA VAL A 276 -6.69 -25.17 -19.15
C VAL A 276 -7.41 -24.28 -20.14
N ALA A 277 -6.78 -23.20 -20.59
CA ALA A 277 -7.33 -22.38 -21.68
C ALA A 277 -6.93 -22.98 -23.03
N TYR A 278 -7.89 -23.11 -23.95
CA TYR A 278 -7.68 -23.74 -25.25
C TYR A 278 -8.00 -22.77 -26.38
N PHE A 279 -7.07 -22.65 -27.33
CA PHE A 279 -7.15 -21.80 -28.51
C PHE A 279 -6.99 -22.66 -29.77
N SER A 280 -7.74 -22.36 -30.82
CA SER A 280 -7.63 -23.03 -32.12
C SER A 280 -7.66 -21.99 -33.22
N SER A 281 -6.97 -22.26 -34.34
CA SER A 281 -7.13 -21.43 -35.54
C SER A 281 -8.61 -21.48 -35.98
N ALA A 282 -9.17 -20.33 -36.38
CA ALA A 282 -10.56 -20.32 -36.88
C ALA A 282 -10.70 -21.06 -38.22
N GLY A 283 -9.61 -21.20 -38.97
CA GLY A 283 -9.58 -21.65 -40.35
C GLY A 283 -9.51 -20.49 -41.34
N ASN A 284 -9.21 -20.84 -42.60
CA ASN A 284 -8.95 -19.88 -43.68
C ASN A 284 -9.95 -20.02 -44.84
N GLN A 285 -11.17 -20.47 -44.52
CA GLN A 285 -12.21 -20.81 -45.51
C GLN A 285 -13.18 -19.64 -45.73
N ALA A 286 -12.95 -18.47 -45.13
CA ALA A 286 -13.84 -17.31 -45.20
C ALA A 286 -15.32 -17.73 -45.01
N ARG A 287 -16.15 -17.55 -46.03
CA ARG A 287 -17.54 -18.04 -46.06
C ARG A 287 -17.78 -19.14 -47.08
N GLN A 288 -16.74 -19.82 -47.58
CA GLN A 288 -16.77 -20.82 -48.66
C GLN A 288 -17.57 -22.08 -48.29
N SER A 289 -18.87 -21.90 -48.09
CA SER A 289 -19.77 -22.89 -47.54
C SER A 289 -21.21 -22.61 -47.93
N TYR A 290 -21.92 -23.68 -48.21
CA TYR A 290 -23.36 -23.70 -48.41
C TYR A 290 -24.05 -24.26 -47.16
N ASP A 291 -25.18 -23.69 -46.76
CA ASP A 291 -26.02 -24.21 -45.67
C ASP A 291 -27.50 -23.98 -46.01
N SER A 292 -28.29 -25.05 -46.04
CA SER A 292 -29.72 -24.93 -46.29
C SER A 292 -30.54 -26.06 -45.69
N THR A 293 -31.83 -25.80 -45.45
CA THR A 293 -32.78 -26.88 -45.17
C THR A 293 -32.87 -27.83 -46.35
N TRP A 294 -33.01 -29.13 -46.08
CA TRP A 294 -33.16 -30.13 -47.14
C TRP A 294 -34.37 -29.82 -48.03
N ARG A 295 -34.16 -29.79 -49.34
CA ARG A 295 -35.19 -29.70 -50.37
C ARG A 295 -35.04 -30.87 -51.34
N ASN A 296 -36.17 -31.43 -51.76
CA ASN A 296 -36.17 -32.56 -52.67
C ASN A 296 -36.03 -32.09 -54.10
N GLY A 297 -34.95 -32.52 -54.74
CA GLY A 297 -34.75 -32.41 -56.17
C GLY A 297 -35.44 -33.55 -56.93
N LEU A 298 -34.73 -34.04 -57.94
CA LEU A 298 -35.21 -35.07 -58.84
C LEU A 298 -35.01 -36.47 -58.26
N SER A 299 -35.87 -37.40 -58.67
CA SER A 299 -35.62 -38.83 -58.48
C SER A 299 -34.82 -39.35 -59.68
N ARG A 300 -33.61 -39.83 -59.44
CA ARG A 300 -32.72 -40.37 -60.47
C ARG A 300 -32.48 -41.86 -60.24
N ALA A 301 -32.63 -42.66 -61.29
CA ALA A 301 -32.40 -44.10 -61.20
C ALA A 301 -30.91 -44.44 -61.15
N GLN A 302 -30.57 -45.60 -60.58
CA GLN A 302 -29.20 -46.12 -60.62
C GLN A 302 -28.70 -46.16 -62.07
N SER A 303 -27.44 -45.73 -62.29
CA SER A 303 -26.81 -45.65 -63.61
C SER A 303 -27.52 -44.74 -64.63
N SER A 304 -28.45 -43.86 -64.21
CA SER A 304 -29.10 -42.92 -65.12
C SER A 304 -28.15 -41.84 -65.66
N ILE A 305 -27.04 -41.60 -64.97
CA ILE A 305 -25.95 -40.72 -65.41
C ILE A 305 -24.72 -41.62 -65.66
N PRO A 306 -24.14 -41.59 -66.88
CA PRO A 306 -22.85 -42.21 -67.15
C PRO A 306 -21.76 -41.76 -66.16
N ALA A 307 -20.85 -42.65 -65.78
CA ALA A 307 -19.76 -42.33 -64.87
C ALA A 307 -18.39 -42.60 -65.53
N ALA A 308 -17.36 -41.87 -65.11
CA ALA A 308 -15.98 -42.14 -65.51
C ALA A 308 -15.53 -43.54 -65.06
N PRO A 309 -14.52 -44.15 -65.71
CA PRO A 309 -14.07 -45.50 -65.37
C PRO A 309 -13.71 -45.64 -63.88
N GLY A 310 -14.30 -46.65 -63.22
CA GLY A 310 -14.08 -46.92 -61.79
C GLY A 310 -15.12 -46.29 -60.86
N LEU A 311 -15.98 -45.41 -61.38
CA LEU A 311 -17.06 -44.77 -60.62
C LEU A 311 -18.43 -45.35 -60.96
N SER A 312 -19.44 -45.02 -60.17
CA SER A 312 -20.83 -45.41 -60.42
C SER A 312 -21.79 -44.37 -59.85
N PHE A 313 -22.87 -44.10 -60.57
CA PHE A 313 -23.99 -43.30 -60.05
C PHE A 313 -25.02 -44.25 -59.42
N LEU A 314 -25.20 -44.17 -58.10
CA LEU A 314 -26.04 -45.11 -57.35
C LEU A 314 -27.54 -44.78 -57.42
N GLY A 315 -27.89 -43.54 -57.77
CA GLY A 315 -29.27 -43.08 -57.88
C GLY A 315 -29.93 -42.81 -56.52
N GLY A 316 -31.01 -42.05 -56.54
CA GLY A 316 -31.71 -41.65 -55.32
C GLY A 316 -32.55 -40.39 -55.49
N THR A 317 -32.83 -39.72 -54.38
CA THR A 317 -33.46 -38.40 -54.37
C THR A 317 -32.37 -37.35 -54.26
N THR A 318 -32.20 -36.54 -55.30
CA THR A 318 -31.19 -35.47 -55.30
C THR A 318 -31.61 -34.31 -54.39
N PHE A 319 -30.65 -33.56 -53.88
CA PHE A 319 -30.89 -32.31 -53.17
C PHE A 319 -31.15 -31.19 -54.17
N ASP A 320 -32.13 -30.34 -53.89
CA ASP A 320 -32.46 -29.17 -54.69
C ASP A 320 -31.74 -27.92 -54.16
N PHE A 321 -30.75 -27.45 -54.92
CA PHE A 321 -29.99 -26.26 -54.59
C PHE A 321 -30.77 -24.97 -54.83
N ASP A 322 -31.78 -24.98 -55.72
CA ASP A 322 -32.63 -23.81 -55.98
C ASP A 322 -33.52 -23.50 -54.75
N PRO A 323 -33.40 -22.31 -54.14
CA PRO A 323 -34.30 -21.91 -53.05
C PRO A 323 -35.67 -21.43 -53.56
N SER A 324 -35.85 -21.31 -54.88
CA SER A 324 -37.08 -20.82 -55.52
C SER A 324 -38.14 -21.92 -55.70
N ALA A 325 -39.15 -21.67 -56.53
CA ALA A 325 -40.15 -22.69 -56.90
C ALA A 325 -39.66 -23.64 -58.00
N GLY A 326 -38.49 -23.36 -58.61
CA GLY A 326 -37.81 -24.26 -59.53
C GLY A 326 -37.21 -25.47 -58.82
N VAL A 327 -36.66 -26.40 -59.59
CA VAL A 327 -35.86 -27.51 -59.07
C VAL A 327 -34.56 -27.50 -59.85
N ASP A 328 -33.44 -27.36 -59.14
CA ASP A 328 -32.10 -27.52 -59.68
C ASP A 328 -31.29 -28.43 -58.77
N ASP A 329 -30.97 -29.62 -59.26
CA ASP A 329 -30.27 -30.62 -58.48
C ASP A 329 -28.74 -30.61 -58.66
N MET A 330 -28.23 -29.53 -59.25
CA MET A 330 -26.81 -29.28 -59.45
C MET A 330 -26.44 -27.88 -58.98
N ASP A 331 -25.26 -27.75 -58.40
CA ASP A 331 -24.63 -26.45 -58.15
C ASP A 331 -23.41 -26.31 -59.06
N SER A 332 -23.53 -25.47 -60.09
CA SER A 332 -22.44 -25.22 -61.03
C SER A 332 -21.33 -24.38 -60.38
N PHE A 333 -20.07 -24.76 -60.58
CA PHE A 333 -18.90 -24.00 -60.14
C PHE A 333 -17.79 -24.01 -61.18
N LEU A 334 -16.93 -22.98 -61.17
CA LEU A 334 -15.76 -22.83 -62.02
C LEU A 334 -14.50 -23.24 -61.25
N LEU A 335 -13.67 -24.07 -61.86
CA LEU A 335 -12.38 -24.49 -61.30
C LEU A 335 -11.27 -24.25 -62.35
N ALA A 336 -10.17 -23.61 -61.97
CA ALA A 336 -9.07 -23.34 -62.90
C ALA A 336 -8.28 -24.62 -63.24
N ALA A 337 -7.47 -24.58 -64.29
CA ALA A 337 -6.69 -25.75 -64.71
C ALA A 337 -5.65 -26.12 -63.64
N GLY A 338 -5.68 -27.37 -63.18
CA GLY A 338 -4.76 -27.88 -62.14
C GLY A 338 -5.19 -27.59 -60.71
N ASP A 339 -6.18 -26.73 -60.50
CA ASP A 339 -6.75 -26.48 -59.18
C ASP A 339 -7.61 -27.67 -58.73
N SER A 340 -7.73 -27.81 -57.41
CA SER A 340 -8.55 -28.83 -56.76
C SER A 340 -9.61 -28.19 -55.88
N ILE A 341 -10.70 -28.93 -55.66
CA ILE A 341 -11.72 -28.64 -54.67
C ILE A 341 -11.83 -29.84 -53.72
N THR A 342 -11.90 -29.57 -52.41
CA THR A 342 -12.09 -30.57 -51.37
C THR A 342 -13.29 -30.16 -50.54
N VAL A 343 -14.37 -30.92 -50.66
CA VAL A 343 -15.65 -30.63 -50.01
C VAL A 343 -15.89 -31.62 -48.88
N SER A 344 -16.17 -31.09 -47.68
CA SER A 344 -16.80 -31.86 -46.59
C SER A 344 -18.27 -31.50 -46.55
N LEU A 345 -19.13 -32.46 -46.87
CA LEU A 345 -20.59 -32.34 -46.90
C LEU A 345 -21.18 -33.13 -45.73
N GLN A 346 -22.02 -32.48 -44.94
CA GLN A 346 -22.66 -33.05 -43.76
C GLN A 346 -24.14 -32.67 -43.70
N TRP A 347 -24.92 -33.48 -43.00
CA TRP A 347 -26.35 -33.24 -42.79
C TRP A 347 -26.70 -33.38 -41.31
N ASP A 348 -27.88 -32.88 -40.91
CA ASP A 348 -28.27 -32.83 -39.49
C ASP A 348 -28.67 -34.19 -38.91
N GLN A 349 -27.67 -35.06 -38.74
CA GLN A 349 -27.74 -36.36 -38.09
C GLN A 349 -26.58 -36.53 -37.11
N PRO A 350 -26.76 -37.32 -36.03
CA PRO A 350 -25.72 -37.51 -35.04
C PRO A 350 -24.57 -38.35 -35.58
N PHE A 351 -23.35 -38.00 -35.20
CA PHE A 351 -22.15 -38.77 -35.55
C PHE A 351 -21.98 -39.96 -34.60
N LEU A 352 -21.63 -41.13 -35.12
CA LEU A 352 -21.28 -42.29 -34.32
C LEU A 352 -19.95 -42.05 -33.60
N SER A 353 -18.95 -41.50 -34.30
CA SER A 353 -17.61 -41.22 -33.75
C SER A 353 -17.65 -40.22 -32.59
N ALA A 354 -18.66 -39.34 -32.55
CA ALA A 354 -18.87 -38.38 -31.48
C ALA A 354 -19.64 -38.95 -30.27
N GLY A 355 -20.12 -40.21 -30.33
CA GLY A 355 -20.89 -40.87 -29.27
C GLY A 355 -22.39 -40.98 -29.51
N GLY A 356 -22.88 -40.56 -30.68
CA GLY A 356 -24.28 -40.68 -31.09
C GLY A 356 -24.65 -42.05 -31.66
N ALA A 357 -25.91 -42.20 -32.09
CA ALA A 357 -26.40 -43.43 -32.72
C ALA A 357 -25.94 -43.61 -34.19
N GLY A 358 -25.25 -42.62 -34.75
CA GLY A 358 -24.89 -42.54 -36.17
C GLY A 358 -26.05 -42.06 -37.05
N SER A 359 -25.73 -41.77 -38.30
CA SER A 359 -26.69 -41.29 -39.30
C SER A 359 -27.75 -42.34 -39.59
N ALA A 360 -29.02 -41.94 -39.57
CA ALA A 360 -30.10 -42.78 -40.07
C ALA A 360 -30.12 -42.85 -41.60
N ASN A 361 -29.42 -41.93 -42.28
CA ASN A 361 -29.52 -41.68 -43.72
C ASN A 361 -28.18 -41.92 -44.42
N ASP A 362 -28.26 -42.08 -45.73
CA ASP A 362 -27.14 -42.28 -46.64
C ASP A 362 -27.20 -41.19 -47.70
N VAL A 363 -26.24 -40.26 -47.69
CA VAL A 363 -26.19 -39.14 -48.64
C VAL A 363 -24.88 -39.22 -49.39
N ASP A 364 -24.95 -39.48 -50.69
CA ASP A 364 -23.80 -39.50 -51.59
C ASP A 364 -23.54 -38.10 -52.15
N VAL A 365 -22.29 -37.81 -52.54
CA VAL A 365 -21.91 -36.59 -53.25
C VAL A 365 -21.16 -36.91 -54.55
N TYR A 366 -21.44 -36.16 -55.61
CA TYR A 366 -20.87 -36.35 -56.94
C TYR A 366 -20.38 -35.02 -57.52
N VAL A 367 -19.27 -35.07 -58.25
CA VAL A 367 -18.87 -34.00 -59.18
C VAL A 367 -19.14 -34.46 -60.60
N LEU A 368 -19.80 -33.63 -61.40
CA LEU A 368 -20.18 -33.90 -62.79
C LEU A 368 -19.57 -32.89 -63.76
N ASP A 369 -19.56 -33.24 -65.04
CA ASP A 369 -19.22 -32.31 -66.11
C ASP A 369 -20.17 -31.10 -66.18
N ALA A 370 -19.79 -30.07 -66.95
CA ALA A 370 -20.54 -28.83 -67.12
C ALA A 370 -22.00 -29.02 -67.55
N PHE A 371 -22.33 -30.15 -68.20
CA PHE A 371 -23.67 -30.43 -68.74
C PHE A 371 -24.48 -31.38 -67.87
N GLY A 372 -23.91 -31.87 -66.75
CA GLY A 372 -24.52 -32.88 -65.90
C GLY A 372 -24.69 -34.23 -66.59
N THR A 373 -23.90 -34.51 -67.64
CA THR A 373 -24.02 -35.71 -68.48
C THR A 373 -23.10 -36.84 -68.09
N GLN A 374 -22.06 -36.57 -67.29
CA GLN A 374 -21.11 -37.56 -66.81
C GLN A 374 -20.67 -37.27 -65.37
N VAL A 375 -20.65 -38.30 -64.52
CA VAL A 375 -19.99 -38.26 -63.21
C VAL A 375 -18.48 -38.35 -63.41
N LEU A 376 -17.76 -37.38 -62.86
CA LEU A 376 -16.30 -37.26 -62.93
C LEU A 376 -15.63 -37.68 -61.62
N GLU A 377 -16.32 -37.52 -60.48
CA GLU A 377 -15.87 -37.97 -59.16
C GLU A 377 -17.08 -38.31 -58.27
N ALA A 378 -16.92 -39.23 -57.32
CA ALA A 378 -18.00 -39.64 -56.42
C ALA A 378 -17.48 -40.03 -55.03
N SER A 379 -18.20 -39.60 -53.99
CA SER A 379 -18.10 -40.14 -52.64
C SER A 379 -19.45 -40.73 -52.25
N VAL A 380 -19.44 -42.04 -51.96
CA VAL A 380 -20.63 -42.91 -51.83
C VAL A 380 -20.48 -43.84 -50.63
N THR A 381 -19.89 -43.32 -49.57
CA THR A 381 -19.65 -44.03 -48.32
C THR A 381 -20.98 -44.44 -47.71
N LYS A 382 -21.09 -45.67 -47.21
CA LYS A 382 -22.30 -46.04 -46.46
C LYS A 382 -22.27 -45.34 -45.10
N ASN A 383 -23.09 -44.32 -44.92
CA ASN A 383 -23.20 -43.55 -43.68
C ASN A 383 -24.27 -44.07 -42.71
N THR A 384 -25.16 -44.96 -43.15
CA THR A 384 -26.21 -45.49 -42.27
C THR A 384 -25.61 -46.28 -41.10
N GLY A 385 -25.85 -45.80 -39.87
CA GLY A 385 -25.26 -46.27 -38.63
C GLY A 385 -23.82 -45.80 -38.38
N GLY A 386 -23.26 -44.96 -39.25
CA GLY A 386 -21.93 -44.33 -39.17
C GLY A 386 -22.02 -42.81 -39.07
N ASP A 387 -21.00 -42.10 -39.51
CA ASP A 387 -20.94 -40.64 -39.42
C ASP A 387 -21.68 -39.95 -40.57
N ALA A 388 -22.28 -38.80 -40.29
CA ALA A 388 -23.11 -38.04 -41.23
C ALA A 388 -22.26 -37.10 -42.09
N VAL A 389 -21.29 -37.67 -42.81
CA VAL A 389 -20.32 -36.93 -43.62
C VAL A 389 -19.99 -37.67 -44.92
N GLU A 390 -19.85 -36.90 -46.00
CA GLU A 390 -19.11 -37.29 -47.19
C GLU A 390 -18.00 -36.29 -47.47
N ILE A 391 -16.83 -36.82 -47.82
CA ILE A 391 -15.69 -36.02 -48.25
C ILE A 391 -15.38 -36.39 -49.70
N ILE A 392 -15.29 -35.38 -50.56
CA ILE A 392 -14.96 -35.54 -51.98
C ILE A 392 -13.87 -34.56 -52.37
N GLN A 393 -12.86 -35.04 -53.10
CA GLN A 393 -11.82 -34.21 -53.67
C GLN A 393 -11.81 -34.38 -55.19
N PHE A 394 -11.79 -33.27 -55.92
CA PHE A 394 -11.76 -33.27 -57.38
C PHE A 394 -10.74 -32.27 -57.91
N THR A 395 -9.92 -32.69 -58.88
CA THR A 395 -8.94 -31.83 -59.56
C THR A 395 -9.35 -31.59 -61.01
N ASN A 396 -9.33 -30.34 -61.45
CA ASN A 396 -9.56 -30.03 -62.86
C ASN A 396 -8.32 -30.37 -63.70
N THR A 397 -8.39 -31.46 -64.45
CA THR A 397 -7.33 -31.94 -65.33
C THR A 397 -7.50 -31.58 -66.82
N THR A 398 -8.49 -30.75 -67.17
CA THR A 398 -8.81 -30.45 -68.59
C THR A 398 -7.81 -29.52 -69.28
N GLY A 399 -6.84 -28.96 -68.55
CA GLY A 399 -5.82 -28.06 -69.07
C GLY A 399 -6.28 -26.62 -69.29
N SER A 400 -7.53 -26.30 -68.97
CA SER A 400 -8.09 -24.93 -68.95
C SER A 400 -9.10 -24.80 -67.82
N SER A 401 -9.43 -23.56 -67.40
CA SER A 401 -10.56 -23.35 -66.51
C SER A 401 -11.84 -23.94 -67.11
N ALA A 402 -12.62 -24.65 -66.30
CA ALA A 402 -13.81 -25.36 -66.74
C ALA A 402 -14.90 -25.32 -65.67
N VAL A 403 -16.16 -25.42 -66.12
CA VAL A 403 -17.33 -25.50 -65.23
C VAL A 403 -17.61 -26.96 -64.91
N PHE A 404 -17.96 -27.22 -63.66
CA PHE A 404 -18.35 -28.51 -63.13
C PHE A 404 -19.61 -28.35 -62.29
N ASN A 405 -20.25 -29.45 -61.91
CA ASN A 405 -21.46 -29.45 -61.10
C ASN A 405 -21.28 -30.30 -59.85
N LEU A 406 -21.65 -29.78 -58.68
CA LEU A 406 -21.78 -30.57 -57.45
C LEU A 406 -23.22 -31.07 -57.32
N MET A 407 -23.39 -32.34 -56.95
CA MET A 407 -24.70 -32.95 -56.70
C MET A 407 -24.67 -33.77 -55.43
N ALA A 408 -25.64 -33.55 -54.54
CA ALA A 408 -25.87 -34.38 -53.36
C ALA A 408 -27.11 -35.26 -53.56
N VAL A 409 -27.04 -36.52 -53.13
CA VAL A 409 -28.09 -37.52 -53.41
C VAL A 409 -28.37 -38.35 -52.16
N HIS A 410 -29.61 -38.30 -51.66
CA HIS A 410 -30.06 -39.26 -50.66
C HIS A 410 -30.27 -40.65 -51.31
N TYR A 411 -29.38 -41.58 -50.98
CA TYR A 411 -29.38 -42.94 -51.53
C TYR A 411 -30.53 -43.77 -50.94
N THR A 412 -31.56 -43.99 -51.76
CA THR A 412 -32.87 -44.50 -51.34
C THR A 412 -32.87 -45.96 -50.84
N PRO A 413 -32.04 -46.89 -51.37
CA PRO A 413 -31.96 -48.25 -50.84
C PRO A 413 -31.28 -48.38 -49.47
N GLY A 414 -30.61 -47.33 -48.97
CA GLY A 414 -29.72 -47.39 -47.82
C GLY A 414 -30.25 -46.83 -46.48
N GLY A 415 -31.21 -45.89 -46.46
CA GLY A 415 -31.42 -45.01 -45.29
C GLY A 415 -32.87 -44.69 -44.86
N GLY A 416 -32.97 -43.90 -43.78
CA GLY A 416 -34.15 -43.46 -43.03
C GLY A 416 -34.83 -42.19 -43.59
N PRO A 417 -35.53 -41.39 -42.75
CA PRO A 417 -36.25 -40.20 -43.22
C PRO A 417 -35.28 -39.11 -43.68
N LEU A 418 -35.64 -38.37 -44.74
CA LEU A 418 -34.81 -37.29 -45.31
C LEU A 418 -34.19 -36.37 -44.24
N PRO A 419 -32.93 -35.94 -44.40
CA PRO A 419 -32.33 -34.96 -43.50
C PRO A 419 -33.17 -33.68 -43.43
N GLY A 420 -33.06 -32.92 -42.34
CA GLY A 420 -33.68 -31.60 -42.19
C GLY A 420 -32.81 -30.47 -42.74
N ARG A 421 -31.48 -30.64 -42.78
CA ARG A 421 -30.51 -29.65 -43.23
C ARG A 421 -29.31 -30.34 -43.90
N LEU A 422 -28.75 -29.67 -44.90
CA LEU A 422 -27.50 -30.02 -45.57
C LEU A 422 -26.54 -28.83 -45.48
N LYS A 423 -25.27 -29.10 -45.23
CA LYS A 423 -24.20 -28.10 -45.23
C LYS A 423 -22.96 -28.69 -45.86
N PHE A 424 -22.22 -27.91 -46.62
CA PHE A 424 -20.87 -28.29 -47.03
C PHE A 424 -19.90 -27.11 -46.99
N VAL A 425 -18.62 -27.40 -46.82
CA VAL A 425 -17.52 -26.42 -46.83
C VAL A 425 -16.52 -26.83 -47.90
N ASP A 426 -16.07 -25.88 -48.72
CA ASP A 426 -14.91 -26.03 -49.60
C ASP A 426 -13.65 -25.62 -48.83
N TYR A 427 -12.75 -26.57 -48.61
CA TYR A 427 -11.53 -26.37 -47.83
C TYR A 427 -10.33 -25.92 -48.68
N ASP A 428 -10.37 -26.09 -50.00
CA ASP A 428 -9.32 -25.62 -50.91
C ASP A 428 -9.56 -24.17 -51.33
N GLY A 429 -10.83 -23.77 -51.43
CA GLY A 429 -11.25 -22.41 -51.72
C GLY A 429 -10.94 -21.92 -53.13
N ALA A 430 -10.51 -22.82 -54.02
CA ALA A 430 -10.19 -22.52 -55.41
C ALA A 430 -11.45 -22.48 -56.31
N ALA A 431 -12.55 -23.09 -55.89
CA ALA A 431 -13.79 -23.09 -56.66
C ALA A 431 -14.48 -21.72 -56.57
N THR A 432 -14.81 -21.15 -57.73
CA THR A 432 -15.43 -19.82 -57.84
C THR A 432 -16.67 -19.86 -58.73
N GLY A 433 -17.43 -18.77 -58.78
CA GLY A 433 -18.58 -18.67 -59.68
C GLY A 433 -19.69 -19.69 -59.40
N TRP A 434 -19.82 -20.09 -58.13
CA TRP A 434 -20.91 -20.94 -57.65
C TRP A 434 -22.27 -20.38 -58.07
N GLN A 435 -23.15 -21.25 -58.56
CA GLN A 435 -24.49 -20.88 -59.00
C GLN A 435 -25.34 -20.47 -57.81
N TYR A 436 -25.18 -21.16 -56.67
CA TYR A 436 -25.87 -20.86 -55.43
C TYR A 436 -24.92 -20.27 -54.37
N ASP A 437 -25.51 -19.50 -53.45
CA ASP A 437 -24.75 -18.63 -52.54
C ASP A 437 -23.93 -19.44 -51.52
N MET A 438 -22.62 -19.32 -51.60
CA MET A 438 -21.62 -19.93 -50.71
C MET A 438 -21.24 -18.93 -49.62
N ASN A 439 -22.21 -18.51 -48.81
CA ASN A 439 -22.06 -17.41 -47.85
C ASN A 439 -22.40 -17.82 -46.41
N ALA A 440 -22.14 -19.08 -46.06
CA ALA A 440 -22.38 -19.64 -44.74
C ALA A 440 -21.12 -19.67 -43.86
N GLY A 441 -21.31 -19.82 -42.55
CA GLY A 441 -20.22 -19.97 -41.58
C GLY A 441 -19.34 -21.20 -41.83
N THR A 442 -18.05 -21.12 -41.54
CA THR A 442 -17.04 -22.17 -41.76
C THR A 442 -16.29 -22.56 -40.48
N VAL A 443 -16.38 -21.78 -39.40
CA VAL A 443 -15.88 -22.17 -38.08
C VAL A 443 -16.72 -23.32 -37.53
N SER A 444 -16.13 -24.50 -37.45
CA SER A 444 -16.78 -25.76 -37.08
C SER A 444 -15.85 -26.64 -36.23
N GLY A 445 -16.29 -27.83 -35.82
CA GLY A 445 -15.49 -28.73 -35.00
C GLY A 445 -15.03 -28.11 -33.67
N HIS A 446 -13.81 -28.42 -33.25
CA HIS A 446 -13.22 -27.92 -32.01
C HIS A 446 -12.93 -26.40 -31.99
N ALA A 447 -12.70 -25.75 -33.14
CA ALA A 447 -12.64 -24.29 -33.23
C ALA A 447 -13.98 -23.63 -32.88
N ASN A 448 -15.10 -24.34 -33.08
CA ASN A 448 -16.44 -23.95 -32.63
C ASN A 448 -16.80 -24.49 -31.24
N SER A 449 -15.84 -24.97 -30.42
CA SER A 449 -16.13 -25.54 -29.10
C SER A 449 -16.73 -24.52 -28.11
N ALA A 450 -17.49 -25.01 -27.12
CA ALA A 450 -18.14 -24.15 -26.12
C ALA A 450 -17.15 -23.47 -25.17
N THR A 451 -16.08 -24.18 -24.81
CA THR A 451 -15.13 -23.78 -23.76
C THR A 451 -13.79 -23.28 -24.29
N GLY A 452 -13.53 -23.42 -25.60
CA GLY A 452 -12.35 -22.89 -26.27
C GLY A 452 -12.59 -21.54 -26.95
N ALA A 453 -11.58 -21.08 -27.67
CA ALA A 453 -11.65 -19.90 -28.53
C ALA A 453 -11.09 -20.23 -29.92
N GLY A 454 -11.95 -20.18 -30.94
CA GLY A 454 -11.49 -20.04 -32.32
C GLY A 454 -10.93 -18.62 -32.50
N VAL A 455 -9.80 -18.53 -33.21
CA VAL A 455 -9.05 -17.27 -33.37
C VAL A 455 -8.98 -16.86 -34.84
N ALA A 456 -9.61 -15.73 -35.17
CA ALA A 456 -9.50 -15.09 -36.47
C ALA A 456 -8.16 -14.35 -36.62
N ALA A 457 -7.81 -13.94 -37.84
CA ALA A 457 -6.53 -13.28 -38.13
C ALA A 457 -6.72 -11.83 -38.57
N ALA A 458 -5.75 -10.99 -38.20
CA ALA A 458 -5.52 -9.66 -38.73
C ALA A 458 -4.02 -9.50 -38.98
N ARG A 459 -3.63 -9.01 -40.15
CA ARG A 459 -2.21 -8.78 -40.43
C ARG A 459 -1.60 -7.80 -39.43
N TYR A 460 -0.39 -8.06 -38.96
CA TYR A 460 0.24 -7.20 -37.93
C TYR A 460 0.25 -5.71 -38.34
N ASP A 461 0.49 -5.41 -39.62
CA ASP A 461 0.55 -4.04 -40.17
C ASP A 461 -0.84 -3.43 -40.45
N PHE A 462 -1.91 -4.21 -40.33
CA PHE A 462 -3.31 -3.77 -40.34
C PHE A 462 -3.86 -3.47 -38.94
N THR A 463 -2.96 -3.23 -37.98
CA THR A 463 -3.33 -2.90 -36.60
C THR A 463 -2.96 -1.45 -36.22
N PRO A 464 -3.54 -0.92 -35.12
CA PRO A 464 -3.26 0.46 -34.71
C PRO A 464 -1.80 0.76 -34.37
N ALA A 465 -1.03 -0.24 -33.98
CA ALA A 465 0.41 -0.08 -33.72
C ALA A 465 1.19 0.31 -34.99
N PHE A 466 0.63 -0.01 -36.17
CA PHE A 466 1.23 0.22 -37.49
C PHE A 466 0.44 1.25 -38.32
N GLY A 467 -0.51 1.96 -37.70
CA GLY A 467 -1.18 3.12 -38.32
C GLY A 467 -2.57 2.84 -38.89
N VAL A 468 -3.14 1.65 -38.69
CA VAL A 468 -4.48 1.28 -39.15
C VAL A 468 -5.46 1.22 -37.97
N ASN A 469 -6.45 2.11 -37.94
CA ASN A 469 -7.45 2.19 -36.86
C ASN A 469 -8.83 2.54 -37.42
N PRO A 470 -9.87 1.71 -37.22
CA PRO A 470 -9.87 0.44 -36.49
C PRO A 470 -9.01 -0.65 -37.16
N PRO A 471 -8.59 -1.71 -36.44
CA PRO A 471 -7.88 -2.84 -37.05
C PRO A 471 -8.74 -3.53 -38.11
N GLN A 472 -8.11 -4.16 -39.10
CA GLN A 472 -8.79 -4.84 -40.21
C GLN A 472 -8.53 -6.34 -40.19
N ALA A 473 -9.56 -7.15 -40.37
CA ALA A 473 -9.46 -8.61 -40.41
C ALA A 473 -8.93 -9.10 -41.76
N GLU A 474 -8.24 -10.23 -41.74
CA GLU A 474 -7.84 -10.94 -42.94
C GLU A 474 -9.06 -11.56 -43.63
N PHE A 475 -9.18 -11.33 -44.93
CA PHE A 475 -10.38 -11.69 -45.72
C PHE A 475 -10.62 -13.21 -45.79
N PHE A 476 -9.57 -14.02 -45.56
CA PHE A 476 -9.65 -15.47 -45.54
C PHE A 476 -10.17 -16.02 -44.20
N SER A 477 -10.20 -15.22 -43.12
CA SER A 477 -10.58 -15.70 -41.80
C SER A 477 -11.98 -16.33 -41.83
N SER A 478 -12.09 -17.57 -41.36
CA SER A 478 -13.34 -18.31 -41.32
C SER A 478 -14.40 -17.62 -40.46
N TYR A 479 -15.65 -17.65 -40.93
CA TYR A 479 -16.78 -17.04 -40.23
C TYR A 479 -17.49 -18.03 -39.32
N GLY A 480 -18.02 -17.53 -38.20
CA GLY A 480 -18.87 -18.25 -37.28
C GLY A 480 -20.28 -18.54 -37.77
N ASN A 481 -21.20 -18.74 -36.82
CA ASN A 481 -22.63 -19.00 -37.04
C ASN A 481 -23.01 -20.44 -37.45
N VAL A 482 -22.09 -21.41 -37.36
CA VAL A 482 -22.43 -22.84 -37.49
C VAL A 482 -23.13 -23.31 -36.20
N PRO A 483 -24.38 -23.80 -36.26
CA PRO A 483 -25.15 -24.15 -35.06
C PRO A 483 -24.80 -25.55 -34.55
N ILE A 484 -24.82 -25.75 -33.23
CA ILE A 484 -24.86 -27.07 -32.61
C ILE A 484 -26.32 -27.52 -32.49
N LEU A 485 -26.62 -28.68 -33.08
CA LEU A 485 -27.96 -29.27 -33.13
C LEU A 485 -28.10 -30.51 -32.25
N PHE A 486 -26.98 -31.13 -31.84
CA PHE A 486 -26.97 -32.35 -31.04
C PHE A 486 -26.09 -32.17 -29.79
N ASP A 487 -26.48 -32.81 -28.69
CA ASP A 487 -25.58 -33.00 -27.55
C ASP A 487 -24.51 -34.06 -27.85
N THR A 488 -23.57 -34.27 -26.92
CA THR A 488 -22.48 -35.24 -27.08
C THR A 488 -22.95 -36.69 -27.19
N ALA A 489 -24.17 -37.00 -26.74
CA ALA A 489 -24.78 -38.32 -26.90
C ALA A 489 -25.53 -38.47 -28.24
N GLY A 490 -25.47 -37.48 -29.13
CA GLY A 490 -26.18 -37.46 -30.40
C GLY A 490 -27.69 -37.23 -30.27
N THR A 491 -28.17 -36.73 -29.11
CA THR A 491 -29.57 -36.38 -28.94
C THR A 491 -29.81 -34.99 -29.50
N ARG A 492 -30.81 -34.85 -30.37
CA ARG A 492 -31.15 -33.55 -30.96
C ARG A 492 -31.62 -32.59 -29.87
N LEU A 493 -31.01 -31.40 -29.84
CA LEU A 493 -31.35 -30.35 -28.91
C LEU A 493 -32.74 -29.77 -29.23
N VAL A 494 -33.47 -29.39 -28.18
CA VAL A 494 -34.77 -28.72 -28.32
C VAL A 494 -34.66 -27.35 -29.02
N SER A 495 -33.47 -26.74 -28.97
CA SER A 495 -33.14 -25.49 -29.63
C SER A 495 -31.68 -25.54 -30.04
N ALA A 496 -31.40 -25.11 -31.27
CA ALA A 496 -30.04 -25.00 -31.77
C ALA A 496 -29.23 -24.01 -30.93
N ILE A 497 -27.95 -24.31 -30.69
CA ILE A 497 -27.02 -23.42 -29.99
C ILE A 497 -26.08 -22.81 -31.02
N THR A 498 -26.20 -21.51 -31.25
CA THR A 498 -25.19 -20.75 -32.00
C THR A 498 -24.17 -20.19 -31.03
N ARG A 499 -22.90 -20.58 -31.19
CA ARG A 499 -21.82 -20.13 -30.33
C ARG A 499 -21.20 -18.85 -30.87
N GLN A 500 -20.70 -18.02 -29.96
CA GLN A 500 -19.96 -16.81 -30.28
C GLN A 500 -18.50 -17.17 -30.62
N GLN A 501 -18.31 -17.73 -31.81
CA GLN A 501 -17.02 -18.12 -32.40
C GLN A 501 -16.92 -17.52 -33.82
N PRO A 502 -15.72 -17.20 -34.36
CA PRO A 502 -14.47 -17.13 -33.60
C PRO A 502 -14.60 -16.12 -32.45
N ARG A 503 -13.94 -16.37 -31.33
CA ARG A 503 -14.14 -15.56 -30.12
C ARG A 503 -13.33 -14.27 -30.18
N LEU A 504 -12.14 -14.32 -30.74
CA LEU A 504 -11.16 -13.24 -30.73
C LEU A 504 -10.43 -13.20 -32.06
N THR A 505 -9.82 -12.05 -32.35
CA THR A 505 -8.86 -11.90 -33.44
C THR A 505 -7.46 -11.72 -32.84
N GLY A 506 -6.50 -12.50 -33.33
CA GLY A 506 -5.07 -12.30 -33.09
C GLY A 506 -4.39 -11.66 -34.29
N VAL A 507 -3.06 -11.75 -34.37
CA VAL A 507 -2.32 -11.22 -35.52
C VAL A 507 -1.44 -12.26 -36.18
N ASP A 508 -1.36 -12.17 -37.50
CA ASP A 508 -0.47 -12.97 -38.34
C ASP A 508 0.54 -12.10 -39.11
N GLY A 509 1.37 -12.75 -39.92
CA GLY A 509 2.38 -12.13 -40.76
C GLY A 509 3.65 -11.71 -40.02
N SER A 510 3.84 -12.12 -38.76
CA SER A 510 5.09 -11.81 -38.03
C SER A 510 6.25 -12.68 -38.49
N ASP A 511 7.48 -12.19 -38.32
CA ASP A 511 8.68 -12.91 -38.71
C ASP A 511 8.87 -14.18 -37.89
N THR A 512 9.44 -15.21 -38.52
CA THR A 512 9.98 -16.40 -37.86
C THR A 512 11.38 -16.67 -38.40
N THR A 513 12.15 -17.55 -37.77
CA THR A 513 13.53 -17.81 -38.23
C THR A 513 13.62 -18.61 -39.53
N PHE A 514 12.54 -19.31 -39.93
CA PHE A 514 12.61 -20.27 -41.05
C PHE A 514 11.29 -20.53 -41.81
N PHE A 515 10.12 -20.25 -41.21
CA PHE A 515 8.83 -20.68 -41.72
C PHE A 515 8.04 -19.53 -42.34
N GLY A 516 7.35 -19.81 -43.45
CA GLY A 516 6.56 -18.82 -44.18
C GLY A 516 7.30 -18.20 -45.36
N GLN A 517 6.95 -16.96 -45.71
CA GLN A 517 7.41 -16.27 -46.92
C GLN A 517 7.88 -14.86 -46.58
N ALA A 518 8.99 -14.41 -47.18
CA ALA A 518 9.46 -13.03 -47.00
C ALA A 518 8.45 -12.04 -47.62
N TYR A 519 7.87 -11.19 -46.78
CA TYR A 519 6.84 -10.22 -47.18
C TYR A 519 7.31 -8.78 -47.00
N ASP A 520 8.05 -8.50 -45.92
CA ASP A 520 8.49 -7.15 -45.59
C ASP A 520 9.94 -6.86 -46.03
N ALA A 521 10.50 -5.75 -45.55
CA ALA A 521 11.85 -5.32 -45.92
C ALA A 521 12.95 -6.14 -45.23
N THR A 522 12.59 -6.97 -44.25
CA THR A 522 13.52 -7.89 -43.61
C THR A 522 13.72 -9.14 -44.48
N PRO A 523 14.88 -9.82 -44.36
CA PRO A 523 15.11 -11.08 -45.05
C PRO A 523 14.45 -12.29 -44.34
N ALA A 524 13.81 -12.09 -43.20
CA ALA A 524 13.17 -13.17 -42.45
C ALA A 524 11.83 -13.57 -43.10
N PRO A 525 11.46 -14.85 -43.06
CA PRO A 525 10.15 -15.29 -43.53
C PRO A 525 9.03 -14.91 -42.54
N ASN A 526 7.91 -14.44 -43.07
CA ASN A 526 6.71 -14.08 -42.32
C ASN A 526 5.70 -15.25 -42.32
N PHE A 527 5.14 -15.58 -41.17
CA PHE A 527 4.16 -16.65 -41.00
C PHE A 527 2.73 -16.08 -40.99
N PHE A 528 1.91 -16.48 -41.99
CA PHE A 528 0.54 -15.98 -42.22
C PHE A 528 -0.53 -17.00 -41.88
N GLY A 529 -1.77 -16.54 -41.71
CA GLY A 529 -2.95 -17.36 -41.50
C GLY A 529 -3.44 -17.36 -40.07
N THR A 530 -4.63 -17.92 -39.85
CA THR A 530 -5.16 -18.13 -38.49
C THR A 530 -4.26 -19.04 -37.65
N SER A 531 -3.46 -19.90 -38.28
CA SER A 531 -2.37 -20.69 -37.68
C SER A 531 -1.29 -19.87 -36.99
N ALA A 532 -0.96 -18.68 -37.51
CA ALA A 532 -0.03 -17.73 -36.88
C ALA A 532 -0.73 -16.82 -35.86
N SER A 533 -2.03 -16.57 -36.04
CA SER A 533 -2.83 -15.72 -35.15
C SER A 533 -3.13 -16.37 -33.79
N ALA A 534 -3.57 -17.63 -33.79
CA ALA A 534 -3.89 -18.39 -32.57
C ALA A 534 -2.75 -18.43 -31.53
N PRO A 535 -1.48 -18.74 -31.88
CA PRO A 535 -0.37 -18.77 -30.91
C PRO A 535 -0.09 -17.40 -30.29
N VAL A 536 -0.29 -16.30 -31.02
CA VAL A 536 -0.13 -14.95 -30.47
C VAL A 536 -1.17 -14.66 -29.39
N VAL A 537 -2.43 -15.09 -29.58
CA VAL A 537 -3.47 -14.96 -28.54
C VAL A 537 -3.19 -15.87 -27.34
N ALA A 538 -2.69 -17.08 -27.59
CA ALA A 538 -2.26 -18.00 -26.53
C ALA A 538 -1.12 -17.42 -25.67
N ALA A 539 -0.21 -16.65 -26.28
CA ALA A 539 0.84 -15.93 -25.55
C ALA A 539 0.26 -14.88 -24.59
N VAL A 540 -0.78 -14.14 -25.00
CA VAL A 540 -1.50 -13.22 -24.10
C VAL A 540 -2.08 -13.96 -22.90
N ALA A 541 -2.64 -15.15 -23.11
CA ALA A 541 -3.15 -15.97 -22.01
C ALA A 541 -2.05 -16.35 -21.02
N ALA A 542 -0.83 -16.66 -21.50
CA ALA A 542 0.30 -16.94 -20.63
C ALA A 542 0.69 -15.73 -19.77
N LEU A 543 0.71 -14.52 -20.35
CA LEU A 543 0.95 -13.29 -19.58
C LEU A 543 -0.13 -13.06 -18.52
N MET A 544 -1.40 -13.29 -18.85
CA MET A 544 -2.52 -13.14 -17.93
C MET A 544 -2.50 -14.16 -16.79
N PHE A 545 -2.14 -15.42 -17.05
CA PHE A 545 -2.02 -16.41 -15.98
C PHE A 545 -0.85 -16.14 -15.04
N GLN A 546 0.25 -15.54 -15.51
CA GLN A 546 1.27 -15.04 -14.59
C GLN A 546 0.74 -13.87 -13.76
N ALA A 547 0.01 -12.93 -14.37
CA ALA A 547 -0.56 -11.76 -13.68
C ALA A 547 -1.59 -12.16 -12.60
N ALA A 548 -2.36 -13.22 -12.87
CA ALA A 548 -3.39 -13.74 -11.97
C ALA A 548 -3.38 -15.28 -11.99
N PRO A 549 -2.56 -15.95 -11.16
CA PRO A 549 -2.43 -17.42 -11.16
C PRO A 549 -3.72 -18.18 -10.83
N SER A 550 -4.67 -17.54 -10.15
CA SER A 550 -5.98 -18.10 -9.79
C SER A 550 -7.06 -17.93 -10.86
N LEU A 551 -6.76 -17.28 -11.99
CA LEU A 551 -7.72 -16.97 -13.06
C LEU A 551 -8.29 -18.25 -13.67
N THR A 552 -9.61 -18.35 -13.83
CA THR A 552 -10.23 -19.47 -14.57
C THR A 552 -10.24 -19.21 -16.09
N PRO A 553 -10.31 -20.24 -16.95
CA PRO A 553 -10.44 -20.03 -18.40
C PRO A 553 -11.64 -19.14 -18.79
N SER A 554 -12.77 -19.27 -18.12
CA SER A 554 -13.94 -18.42 -18.37
C SER A 554 -13.68 -16.94 -18.06
N GLN A 555 -13.02 -16.65 -16.93
CA GLN A 555 -12.62 -15.27 -16.58
C GLN A 555 -11.57 -14.72 -17.53
N LEU A 556 -10.62 -15.56 -17.98
CA LEU A 556 -9.62 -15.21 -18.99
C LEU A 556 -10.30 -14.75 -20.29
N PHE A 557 -11.18 -15.58 -20.87
CA PHE A 557 -11.87 -15.25 -22.10
C PHE A 557 -12.77 -14.03 -21.94
N THR A 558 -13.45 -13.88 -20.80
CA THR A 558 -14.26 -12.69 -20.51
C THR A 558 -13.41 -11.42 -20.49
N ALA A 559 -12.26 -11.45 -19.83
CA ALA A 559 -11.35 -10.30 -19.77
C ALA A 559 -10.78 -9.96 -21.16
N MET A 560 -10.37 -10.96 -21.95
CA MET A 560 -9.91 -10.74 -23.33
C MET A 560 -11.02 -10.16 -24.21
N SER A 561 -12.22 -10.74 -24.20
CA SER A 561 -13.36 -10.27 -24.99
C SER A 561 -13.81 -8.85 -24.62
N ASN A 562 -13.84 -8.51 -23.33
CA ASN A 562 -14.27 -7.17 -22.89
C ASN A 562 -13.24 -6.06 -23.17
N THR A 563 -12.00 -6.42 -23.51
CA THR A 563 -10.89 -5.47 -23.64
C THR A 563 -10.25 -5.45 -25.03
N ALA A 564 -10.67 -6.37 -25.90
CA ALA A 564 -10.29 -6.41 -27.30
C ALA A 564 -10.65 -5.08 -28.00
N LEU A 565 -9.86 -4.72 -29.01
CA LEU A 565 -10.20 -3.63 -29.90
C LEU A 565 -11.22 -4.13 -30.91
N ASP A 566 -12.40 -3.53 -30.84
CA ASP A 566 -13.50 -3.75 -31.77
C ASP A 566 -13.04 -3.64 -33.24
N MET A 567 -13.56 -4.51 -34.09
CA MET A 567 -13.23 -4.61 -35.50
C MET A 567 -14.51 -4.69 -36.33
N ASP A 568 -14.40 -4.35 -37.61
CA ASP A 568 -15.54 -4.35 -38.53
C ASP A 568 -15.67 -5.69 -39.26
N ASP A 569 -16.88 -6.22 -39.43
CA ASP A 569 -17.19 -7.20 -40.48
C ASP A 569 -17.56 -6.43 -41.75
N PRO A 570 -16.67 -6.35 -42.76
CA PRO A 570 -16.94 -5.59 -43.98
C PRO A 570 -18.11 -6.17 -44.80
N GLY A 571 -18.62 -7.35 -44.44
CA GLY A 571 -19.82 -7.95 -44.99
C GLY A 571 -21.14 -7.36 -44.45
N THR A 572 -21.11 -6.51 -43.43
CA THR A 572 -22.30 -5.83 -42.88
C THR A 572 -22.33 -4.34 -43.25
N VAL A 573 -23.42 -3.65 -42.90
CA VAL A 573 -23.60 -2.22 -43.21
C VAL A 573 -23.19 -1.37 -42.02
N GLY A 574 -22.12 -0.59 -42.20
CA GLY A 574 -21.58 0.27 -41.15
C GLY A 574 -20.64 -0.50 -40.24
N PHE A 575 -20.11 0.17 -39.21
CA PHE A 575 -19.17 -0.45 -38.28
C PHE A 575 -19.93 -1.30 -37.25
N ASP A 576 -19.68 -2.60 -37.23
CA ASP A 576 -20.21 -3.49 -36.19
C ASP A 576 -19.57 -3.17 -34.83
N SER A 577 -20.35 -3.22 -33.75
CA SER A 577 -19.81 -3.03 -32.40
C SER A 577 -20.05 -4.22 -31.50
N GLY A 578 -18.98 -4.69 -30.87
CA GLY A 578 -19.01 -5.82 -29.94
C GLY A 578 -18.68 -7.14 -30.65
N PHE A 579 -19.58 -8.11 -30.54
CA PHE A 579 -19.35 -9.42 -31.15
C PHE A 579 -19.92 -9.46 -32.57
N ASP A 580 -19.11 -9.88 -33.54
CA ASP A 580 -19.52 -10.30 -34.88
C ASP A 580 -18.94 -11.69 -35.23
N PHE A 581 -19.43 -12.30 -36.31
CA PHE A 581 -19.04 -13.66 -36.70
C PHE A 581 -17.77 -13.74 -37.55
N LEU A 582 -17.12 -12.63 -37.91
CA LEU A 582 -15.80 -12.60 -38.54
C LEU A 582 -14.69 -12.44 -37.50
N THR A 583 -14.78 -11.37 -36.71
CA THR A 583 -13.69 -10.88 -35.86
C THR A 583 -13.85 -11.28 -34.40
N GLY A 584 -15.01 -11.87 -34.06
CA GLY A 584 -15.38 -12.18 -32.70
C GLY A 584 -15.60 -10.90 -31.91
N TYR A 585 -14.96 -10.79 -30.76
CA TYR A 585 -14.93 -9.54 -29.97
C TYR A 585 -13.84 -8.55 -30.44
N GLY A 586 -13.14 -8.86 -31.54
CA GLY A 586 -12.08 -8.03 -32.10
C GLY A 586 -10.66 -8.41 -31.68
N LEU A 587 -9.70 -7.53 -31.97
CA LEU A 587 -8.27 -7.74 -31.82
C LEU A 587 -7.86 -7.77 -30.34
N VAL A 588 -7.21 -8.86 -29.89
CA VAL A 588 -6.76 -9.01 -28.51
C VAL A 588 -5.76 -7.92 -28.10
N ARG A 589 -5.86 -7.45 -26.84
CA ARG A 589 -4.98 -6.43 -26.25
C ARG A 589 -4.41 -6.87 -24.94
N ALA A 590 -3.14 -7.27 -24.93
CA ALA A 590 -2.49 -7.84 -23.76
C ALA A 590 -2.45 -6.87 -22.57
N ASP A 591 -2.13 -5.60 -22.83
CA ASP A 591 -2.04 -4.57 -21.79
C ASP A 591 -3.40 -4.27 -21.14
N ASN A 592 -4.46 -4.14 -21.95
CA ASN A 592 -5.81 -3.91 -21.44
C ASN A 592 -6.39 -5.16 -20.75
N ALA A 593 -6.16 -6.34 -21.32
CA ALA A 593 -6.65 -7.59 -20.74
C ALA A 593 -6.09 -7.81 -19.34
N ILE A 594 -4.78 -7.59 -19.12
CA ILE A 594 -4.18 -7.66 -17.78
C ILE A 594 -4.66 -6.53 -16.88
N ALA A 595 -4.77 -5.29 -17.39
CA ALA A 595 -5.30 -4.16 -16.62
C ALA A 595 -6.68 -4.47 -16.04
N SER A 596 -7.53 -5.12 -16.83
CA SER A 596 -8.90 -5.46 -16.44
C SER A 596 -9.01 -6.47 -15.30
N LEU A 597 -7.92 -7.16 -14.95
CA LEU A 597 -7.88 -8.11 -13.83
C LEU A 597 -7.64 -7.42 -12.49
N ALA A 598 -7.21 -6.16 -12.51
CA ALA A 598 -6.74 -5.47 -11.31
C ALA A 598 -7.87 -5.16 -10.31
N GLY A 599 -7.54 -5.30 -9.03
CA GLY A 599 -8.37 -4.92 -7.89
C GLY A 599 -7.80 -3.70 -7.15
N SER A 600 -8.25 -3.53 -5.91
CA SER A 600 -7.77 -2.45 -5.04
C SER A 600 -7.74 -2.87 -3.57
N ILE A 601 -6.93 -2.15 -2.78
CA ILE A 601 -6.91 -2.25 -1.32
C ILE A 601 -7.24 -0.88 -0.75
N SER A 602 -8.13 -0.81 0.24
CA SER A 602 -8.44 0.44 0.94
C SER A 602 -8.65 0.26 2.44
N GLY A 603 -8.50 1.37 3.15
CA GLY A 603 -8.71 1.46 4.59
C GLY A 603 -8.58 2.89 5.08
N GLU A 604 -8.51 3.01 6.40
CA GLU A 604 -8.47 4.27 7.12
C GLU A 604 -7.35 4.18 8.14
N VAL A 605 -6.56 5.23 8.23
CA VAL A 605 -5.68 5.45 9.37
C VAL A 605 -6.44 6.36 10.33
N PHE A 606 -6.60 5.95 11.59
CA PHE A 606 -7.44 6.63 12.57
C PHE A 606 -6.75 6.79 13.92
N GLU A 607 -7.19 7.80 14.66
CA GLU A 607 -6.83 8.02 16.05
C GLU A 607 -7.66 7.08 16.93
N ASP A 608 -7.04 5.98 17.35
CA ASP A 608 -7.63 4.98 18.25
C ASP A 608 -7.63 5.56 19.67
N ARG A 609 -8.75 6.15 20.09
CA ARG A 609 -8.81 6.91 21.35
C ARG A 609 -8.88 6.00 22.55
N ASN A 610 -9.49 4.83 22.42
CA ASN A 610 -9.69 3.90 23.52
C ASN A 610 -8.66 2.75 23.54
N GLY A 611 -7.72 2.75 22.58
CA GLY A 611 -6.58 1.85 22.50
C GLY A 611 -6.97 0.40 22.22
N ASN A 612 -8.16 0.15 21.67
CA ASN A 612 -8.70 -1.20 21.47
C ASN A 612 -8.33 -1.81 20.12
N GLY A 613 -7.73 -1.03 19.21
CA GLY A 613 -7.30 -1.45 17.88
C GLY A 613 -8.43 -1.61 16.86
N THR A 614 -9.64 -1.13 17.16
CA THR A 614 -10.81 -1.16 16.29
C THR A 614 -11.26 0.25 15.95
N PHE A 615 -11.67 0.49 14.71
CA PHE A 615 -12.14 1.82 14.30
C PHE A 615 -13.57 2.04 14.78
N ASP A 616 -13.71 2.74 15.91
CA ASP A 616 -14.98 2.98 16.58
C ASP A 616 -15.67 4.26 16.09
N ALA A 617 -17.00 4.31 16.27
CA ALA A 617 -17.77 5.50 15.92
C ALA A 617 -17.32 6.71 16.76
N GLY A 618 -16.91 7.79 16.09
CA GLY A 618 -16.46 9.04 16.72
C GLY A 618 -14.94 9.19 16.81
N GLU A 619 -14.18 8.20 16.36
CA GLU A 619 -12.73 8.31 16.20
C GLU A 619 -12.38 9.07 14.91
N PRO A 620 -11.50 10.07 14.96
CA PRO A 620 -11.13 10.84 13.78
C PRO A 620 -10.08 10.08 12.93
N GLY A 621 -10.15 10.26 11.62
CA GLY A 621 -9.10 9.81 10.71
C GLY A 621 -7.87 10.71 10.73
N LEU A 622 -6.68 10.11 10.60
CA LEU A 622 -5.41 10.81 10.52
C LEU A 622 -5.05 11.12 9.07
N ILE A 623 -4.86 12.40 8.75
CA ILE A 623 -4.51 12.90 7.42
C ILE A 623 -2.98 12.99 7.28
N GLY A 624 -2.46 12.72 6.08
CA GLY A 624 -1.03 12.87 5.78
C GLY A 624 -0.17 11.68 6.19
N VAL A 625 -0.77 10.58 6.65
CA VAL A 625 -0.06 9.33 6.96
C VAL A 625 0.23 8.60 5.66
N THR A 626 1.47 8.15 5.51
CA THR A 626 1.88 7.35 4.34
C THR A 626 1.67 5.87 4.63
N VAL A 627 0.80 5.23 3.84
CA VAL A 627 0.64 3.78 3.78
C VAL A 627 1.37 3.26 2.55
N TYR A 628 2.01 2.11 2.64
CA TYR A 628 2.79 1.53 1.54
C TYR A 628 2.64 0.01 1.43
N ILE A 629 2.91 -0.51 0.23
CA ILE A 629 3.00 -1.93 -0.05
C ILE A 629 4.46 -2.36 0.08
N ASP A 630 4.77 -3.04 1.18
CA ASP A 630 6.08 -3.60 1.52
C ASP A 630 6.37 -4.80 0.61
N SER A 631 6.99 -4.54 -0.54
CA SER A 631 7.11 -5.51 -1.64
C SER A 631 8.24 -6.52 -1.40
N ASN A 632 9.23 -6.15 -0.60
CA ASN A 632 10.35 -7.02 -0.20
C ASN A 632 10.17 -7.61 1.21
N ASN A 633 9.09 -7.25 1.90
CA ASN A 633 8.76 -7.67 3.26
C ASN A 633 9.87 -7.33 4.27
N SER A 634 10.53 -6.17 4.12
CA SER A 634 11.61 -5.70 4.99
C SER A 634 11.10 -5.04 6.27
N GLY A 635 9.84 -4.60 6.30
CA GLY A 635 9.28 -3.80 7.38
C GLY A 635 9.67 -2.32 7.34
N LEU A 636 10.41 -1.89 6.32
CA LEU A 636 10.82 -0.51 6.10
C LEU A 636 10.25 -0.03 4.76
N TYR A 637 9.92 1.26 4.70
CA TYR A 637 9.56 1.89 3.43
C TYR A 637 10.81 2.10 2.58
N ASP A 638 10.82 1.51 1.38
CA ASP A 638 11.90 1.63 0.40
C ASP A 638 11.48 2.49 -0.81
N GLY A 639 12.44 3.22 -1.37
CA GLY A 639 12.22 4.02 -2.58
C GLY A 639 11.82 3.13 -3.78
N GLY A 640 10.60 3.29 -4.27
CA GLY A 640 10.05 2.52 -5.40
C GLY A 640 8.84 1.66 -5.03
N GLU A 641 8.51 1.54 -3.75
CA GLU A 641 7.28 0.89 -3.30
C GLU A 641 6.04 1.73 -3.61
N ILE A 642 4.91 1.05 -3.77
CA ILE A 642 3.62 1.71 -4.03
C ILE A 642 3.16 2.34 -2.71
N THR A 643 2.88 3.64 -2.74
CA THR A 643 2.41 4.40 -1.57
C THR A 643 1.04 5.03 -1.81
N ALA A 644 0.33 5.29 -0.72
CA ALA A 644 -0.87 6.08 -0.64
C ALA A 644 -0.77 6.99 0.58
N VAL A 645 -1.13 8.27 0.42
CA VAL A 645 -1.16 9.21 1.54
C VAL A 645 -2.61 9.41 1.96
N THR A 646 -2.88 9.31 3.26
CA THR A 646 -4.24 9.44 3.77
C THR A 646 -4.79 10.84 3.55
N ALA A 647 -6.06 10.91 3.16
CA ALA A 647 -6.78 12.16 2.91
C ALA A 647 -8.13 12.19 3.64
N GLY A 648 -8.72 13.38 3.81
CA GLY A 648 -10.07 13.54 4.35
C GLY A 648 -10.25 12.88 5.72
N ALA A 649 -11.10 11.85 5.81
CA ALA A 649 -11.35 11.08 7.01
C ALA A 649 -10.28 10.00 7.28
N GLY A 650 -9.01 10.25 6.94
CA GLY A 650 -7.90 9.30 7.08
C GLY A 650 -7.89 8.16 6.05
N THR A 651 -8.63 8.28 4.96
CA THR A 651 -8.78 7.21 3.95
C THR A 651 -7.54 7.09 3.06
N TYR A 652 -7.14 5.85 2.75
CA TYR A 652 -6.14 5.54 1.72
C TYR A 652 -6.67 4.50 0.74
N THR A 653 -6.13 4.48 -0.49
CA THR A 653 -6.48 3.47 -1.49
C THR A 653 -5.29 3.17 -2.41
N PHE A 654 -5.00 1.89 -2.58
CA PHE A 654 -4.14 1.36 -3.63
C PHE A 654 -5.01 0.81 -4.75
N GLY A 655 -5.04 1.49 -5.90
CA GLY A 655 -5.74 1.02 -7.10
C GLY A 655 -4.83 0.21 -8.03
N ASN A 656 -5.42 -0.40 -9.05
CA ASN A 656 -4.73 -1.10 -10.12
C ASN A 656 -3.75 -2.20 -9.62
N LEU A 657 -4.15 -2.92 -8.58
CA LEU A 657 -3.37 -4.01 -8.00
C LEU A 657 -3.70 -5.34 -8.70
N LEU A 658 -2.70 -5.97 -9.31
CA LEU A 658 -2.86 -7.30 -9.88
C LEU A 658 -3.27 -8.33 -8.80
N PRO A 659 -4.02 -9.39 -9.17
CA PRO A 659 -4.46 -10.39 -8.19
C PRO A 659 -3.29 -11.17 -7.57
N LYS A 660 -2.94 -10.83 -6.33
CA LYS A 660 -1.95 -11.54 -5.50
C LYS A 660 -2.09 -11.14 -4.03
N THR A 661 -1.24 -11.69 -3.18
CA THR A 661 -1.11 -11.26 -1.79
C THR A 661 -0.13 -10.09 -1.68
N TYR A 662 -0.56 -9.05 -0.98
CA TYR A 662 0.20 -7.84 -0.69
C TYR A 662 0.42 -7.70 0.80
N THR A 663 1.60 -7.21 1.18
CA THR A 663 1.93 -6.78 2.55
C THR A 663 1.74 -5.28 2.62
N VAL A 664 0.79 -4.81 3.41
CA VAL A 664 0.49 -3.38 3.56
C VAL A 664 0.87 -2.91 4.95
N ARG A 665 1.55 -1.77 5.02
CA ARG A 665 2.07 -1.16 6.26
C ARG A 665 1.88 0.35 6.23
N GLU A 666 1.97 1.00 7.38
CA GLU A 666 2.09 2.46 7.44
C GLU A 666 3.47 2.91 7.93
N ILE A 667 3.82 4.15 7.60
CA ILE A 667 4.85 4.88 8.33
C ILE A 667 4.17 5.43 9.58
N ILE A 668 4.44 4.82 10.74
CA ILE A 668 3.85 5.21 12.02
C ILE A 668 4.18 6.70 12.27
N PRO A 669 3.17 7.56 12.48
CA PRO A 669 3.42 8.98 12.73
C PRO A 669 4.26 9.19 14.00
N GLU A 670 5.21 10.13 13.98
CA GLU A 670 6.22 10.31 15.04
C GLU A 670 5.66 10.53 16.46
N THR A 671 4.45 11.05 16.59
CA THR A 671 3.79 11.34 17.88
C THR A 671 2.81 10.25 18.32
N TYR A 672 2.78 9.11 17.61
CA TYR A 672 1.82 8.05 17.79
C TYR A 672 2.49 6.70 18.02
N VAL A 673 1.79 5.83 18.75
CA VAL A 673 2.06 4.40 18.77
C VAL A 673 0.97 3.67 18.00
N LEU A 674 1.38 2.67 17.23
CA LEU A 674 0.45 1.81 16.51
C LEU A 674 -0.29 0.89 17.50
N THR A 675 -1.61 0.86 17.43
CA THR A 675 -2.47 -0.07 18.18
C THR A 675 -2.99 -1.21 17.31
N SER A 676 -3.12 -1.01 16.00
CA SER A 676 -3.62 -2.02 15.07
C SER A 676 -3.19 -1.76 13.62
N PRO A 677 -2.90 -2.78 12.80
CA PRO A 677 -2.77 -4.19 13.19
C PRO A 677 -1.48 -4.44 13.98
N VAL A 678 -1.47 -5.48 14.81
CA VAL A 678 -0.25 -5.88 15.54
C VAL A 678 0.91 -6.14 14.57
N GLY A 679 2.06 -5.53 14.83
CA GLY A 679 3.25 -5.68 13.99
C GLY A 679 3.26 -4.83 12.72
N ASN A 680 2.32 -3.88 12.59
CA ASN A 680 2.21 -2.97 11.44
C ASN A 680 2.12 -3.71 10.11
N ILE A 681 1.28 -4.75 10.04
CA ILE A 681 1.17 -5.60 8.86
C ILE A 681 -0.27 -6.03 8.58
N HIS A 682 -0.76 -5.69 7.39
CA HIS A 682 -1.90 -6.36 6.77
C HIS A 682 -1.39 -7.27 5.65
N SER A 683 -1.67 -8.57 5.75
CA SER A 683 -1.50 -9.49 4.62
C SER A 683 -2.83 -9.59 3.86
N VAL A 684 -2.86 -9.07 2.64
CA VAL A 684 -4.10 -8.87 1.88
C VAL A 684 -4.02 -9.60 0.55
N THR A 685 -4.80 -10.67 0.39
CA THR A 685 -5.02 -11.30 -0.92
C THR A 685 -6.06 -10.50 -1.70
N VAL A 686 -5.66 -9.95 -2.84
CA VAL A 686 -6.55 -9.26 -3.79
C VAL A 686 -7.03 -10.26 -4.84
N PRO A 687 -8.34 -10.58 -4.90
CA PRO A 687 -8.89 -11.40 -5.98
C PRO A 687 -9.00 -10.62 -7.30
N VAL A 688 -9.23 -11.35 -8.40
CA VAL A 688 -9.53 -10.77 -9.72
C VAL A 688 -10.67 -9.74 -9.61
N THR A 689 -10.46 -8.55 -10.15
CA THR A 689 -11.42 -7.42 -10.24
C THR A 689 -12.07 -6.95 -8.94
N THR A 690 -11.52 -7.34 -7.78
CA THR A 690 -12.18 -7.15 -6.48
C THR A 690 -11.50 -6.06 -5.66
N ALA A 691 -12.31 -5.17 -5.09
CA ALA A 691 -11.86 -4.21 -4.08
C ALA A 691 -11.88 -4.84 -2.68
N VAL A 692 -10.76 -4.76 -1.97
CA VAL A 692 -10.61 -5.25 -0.59
C VAL A 692 -10.49 -4.05 0.35
N SER A 693 -11.56 -3.75 1.08
CA SER A 693 -11.61 -2.65 2.04
C SER A 693 -11.41 -3.12 3.49
N GLY A 694 -11.47 -2.18 4.44
CA GLY A 694 -11.43 -2.48 5.88
C GLY A 694 -10.03 -2.80 6.40
N LYS A 695 -8.98 -2.36 5.72
CA LYS A 695 -7.58 -2.53 6.14
C LYS A 695 -7.14 -1.31 6.95
N HIS A 696 -7.68 -1.15 8.15
CA HIS A 696 -7.46 0.06 8.95
C HIS A 696 -6.13 0.01 9.72
N PHE A 697 -5.55 1.17 10.02
CA PHE A 697 -4.45 1.34 10.95
C PHE A 697 -4.87 2.24 12.12
N GLY A 698 -4.83 1.69 13.33
CA GLY A 698 -5.16 2.40 14.56
C GLY A 698 -3.90 2.98 15.20
N ASN A 699 -3.94 4.26 15.55
CA ASN A 699 -2.82 5.00 16.12
C ASN A 699 -3.25 5.76 17.37
N PHE A 700 -2.49 5.64 18.45
CA PHE A 700 -2.74 6.34 19.70
C PHE A 700 -1.69 7.45 19.93
N PRO A 701 -2.09 8.71 20.19
CA PRO A 701 -1.15 9.80 20.41
C PRO A 701 -0.51 9.66 21.81
N TYR A 702 0.82 9.71 21.88
CA TYR A 702 1.54 9.74 23.16
C TYR A 702 2.19 11.10 23.45
N ILE A 703 2.05 12.06 22.52
CA ILE A 703 2.40 13.46 22.71
C ILE A 703 1.13 14.30 22.48
N PHE A 704 0.68 14.99 23.52
CA PHE A 704 -0.46 15.89 23.51
C PHE A 704 0.07 17.33 23.42
N THR A 705 -0.24 18.02 22.33
CA THR A 705 0.10 19.43 22.16
C THR A 705 -1.13 20.28 22.45
N GLY A 706 -0.97 21.22 23.37
CA GLY A 706 -1.97 22.17 23.80
C GLY A 706 -2.14 23.37 22.88
N THR A 707 -2.95 24.32 23.33
CA THR A 707 -3.27 25.57 22.64
C THR A 707 -2.44 26.73 23.20
N ALA A 708 -2.65 27.95 22.71
CA ALA A 708 -2.02 29.14 23.32
C ALA A 708 -2.83 29.71 24.51
N GLY A 709 -3.81 28.96 25.01
CA GLY A 709 -4.59 29.30 26.19
C GLY A 709 -4.67 28.10 27.13
N ASN A 710 -5.35 28.30 28.27
CA ASN A 710 -5.32 27.36 29.39
C ASN A 710 -5.82 25.96 29.03
N ASP A 711 -4.93 25.00 29.11
CA ASP A 711 -5.20 23.58 28.91
C ASP A 711 -5.23 22.83 30.24
N SER A 712 -6.06 21.78 30.27
CA SER A 712 -6.16 20.90 31.44
C SER A 712 -6.10 19.45 31.03
N TYR A 713 -5.16 18.73 31.63
CA TYR A 713 -4.94 17.30 31.43
C TYR A 713 -5.12 16.58 32.77
N TYR A 714 -5.84 15.47 32.74
CA TYR A 714 -6.01 14.62 33.91
C TYR A 714 -5.66 13.18 33.54
N VAL A 715 -4.76 12.55 34.29
CA VAL A 715 -4.31 11.18 34.03
C VAL A 715 -4.53 10.31 35.26
N ARG A 716 -5.18 9.16 35.09
CA ARG A 716 -5.47 8.21 36.17
C ARG A 716 -5.35 6.77 35.70
N ALA A 717 -4.92 5.89 36.60
CA ALA A 717 -4.90 4.46 36.31
C ALA A 717 -6.31 3.85 36.32
N SER A 718 -6.51 2.86 35.45
CA SER A 718 -7.64 1.92 35.52
C SER A 718 -7.12 0.52 35.19
N GLY A 719 -6.70 -0.22 36.22
CA GLY A 719 -6.01 -1.50 36.05
C GLY A 719 -4.67 -1.31 35.32
N GLY A 720 -4.49 -1.99 34.19
CA GLY A 720 -3.29 -1.88 33.35
C GLY A 720 -3.24 -0.62 32.46
N ASN A 721 -4.33 0.15 32.41
CA ASN A 721 -4.47 1.27 31.47
C ASN A 721 -4.20 2.62 32.13
N ALA A 722 -3.71 3.57 31.32
CA ALA A 722 -3.74 4.99 31.59
C ALA A 722 -4.99 5.60 30.94
N GLN A 723 -5.83 6.26 31.73
CA GLN A 723 -6.97 7.04 31.26
C GLN A 723 -6.61 8.52 31.30
N ILE A 724 -6.89 9.23 30.21
CA ILE A 724 -6.51 10.63 30.03
C ILE A 724 -7.78 11.42 29.68
N TRP A 725 -8.00 12.53 30.37
CA TRP A 725 -8.99 13.54 30.02
C TRP A 725 -8.28 14.79 29.55
N VAL A 726 -8.75 15.35 28.44
CA VAL A 726 -8.28 16.62 27.86
C VAL A 726 -9.42 17.63 27.95
N GLY A 727 -9.22 18.71 28.70
CA GLY A 727 -10.24 19.73 28.96
C GLY A 727 -11.41 19.27 29.84
N ALA A 728 -11.31 18.10 30.47
CA ALA A 728 -12.34 17.50 31.31
C ALA A 728 -11.73 16.81 32.53
N VAL A 729 -12.57 16.41 33.47
CA VAL A 729 -12.17 15.65 34.68
C VAL A 729 -13.15 14.50 34.95
N PRO A 730 -12.72 13.45 35.67
CA PRO A 730 -13.61 12.37 36.10
C PRO A 730 -14.80 12.88 36.92
N PRO A 731 -15.98 12.20 36.88
CA PRO A 731 -16.22 10.84 36.37
C PRO A 731 -16.68 10.77 34.91
N THR A 732 -16.44 11.81 34.10
CA THR A 732 -16.76 11.77 32.67
C THR A 732 -16.02 10.63 31.94
N THR A 733 -16.50 10.23 30.77
CA THR A 733 -15.77 9.27 29.92
C THR A 733 -14.39 9.85 29.58
N PRO A 734 -13.30 9.09 29.74
CA PRO A 734 -11.98 9.57 29.38
C PRO A 734 -11.90 9.89 27.90
N THR A 735 -11.18 10.96 27.55
CA THR A 735 -10.89 11.32 26.16
C THR A 735 -10.04 10.24 25.50
N TYR A 736 -9.09 9.70 26.26
CA TYR A 736 -8.22 8.60 25.82
C TYR A 736 -8.07 7.51 26.90
N SER A 737 -7.90 6.27 26.47
CA SER A 737 -7.54 5.14 27.33
C SER A 737 -6.60 4.21 26.59
N ILE A 738 -5.50 3.79 27.21
CA ILE A 738 -4.57 2.85 26.57
C ILE A 738 -3.83 2.00 27.60
N ALA A 739 -3.45 0.78 27.24
CA ALA A 739 -2.58 -0.04 28.06
C ALA A 739 -1.20 0.63 28.23
N LYS A 740 -0.76 0.83 29.47
CA LYS A 740 0.51 1.50 29.79
C LYS A 740 1.72 0.82 29.16
N SER A 741 1.64 -0.48 28.90
CA SER A 741 2.69 -1.27 28.26
C SER A 741 2.89 -0.97 26.77
N MET A 742 1.92 -0.33 26.11
CA MET A 742 2.04 0.07 24.70
C MET A 742 2.68 1.46 24.53
N LEU A 743 2.80 2.23 25.61
CA LEU A 743 3.32 3.58 25.58
C LEU A 743 4.83 3.59 25.88
N PRO A 744 5.67 4.23 25.04
CA PRO A 744 7.06 4.49 25.39
C PRO A 744 7.12 5.49 26.55
N SER A 745 6.34 6.56 26.47
CA SER A 745 6.16 7.61 27.48
C SER A 745 4.85 8.34 27.20
N LEU A 746 4.50 9.34 28.00
CA LEU A 746 3.44 10.31 27.70
C LEU A 746 3.99 11.72 27.82
N SER A 747 3.69 12.62 26.88
CA SER A 747 4.11 14.01 26.93
C SER A 747 2.92 14.95 26.79
N PHE A 748 2.91 16.01 27.58
CA PHE A 748 1.91 17.08 27.55
C PHE A 748 2.64 18.41 27.38
N ASN A 749 2.47 19.04 26.21
CA ASN A 749 3.16 20.26 25.81
C ASN A 749 2.12 21.37 25.62
N ALA A 750 1.84 22.14 26.66
CA ALA A 750 0.71 23.05 26.70
C ALA A 750 0.93 24.41 26.00
N GLN A 751 2.16 24.70 25.54
CA GLN A 751 2.56 25.94 24.85
C GLN A 751 2.45 27.22 25.70
N ALA A 752 1.27 27.81 25.85
CA ALA A 752 1.07 29.08 26.55
C ALA A 752 -0.32 29.13 27.18
N GLY A 753 -0.49 29.92 28.24
CA GLY A 753 -1.68 29.86 29.08
C GLY A 753 -1.31 29.46 30.50
N ASP A 754 -2.31 29.37 31.38
CA ASP A 754 -2.13 28.83 32.73
C ASP A 754 -2.62 27.38 32.73
N ASP A 755 -1.68 26.45 32.65
CA ASP A 755 -1.93 25.06 32.27
C ASP A 755 -1.88 24.11 33.46
N THR A 756 -2.71 23.07 33.45
CA THR A 756 -2.76 22.10 34.57
C THR A 756 -2.61 20.67 34.09
N LEU A 757 -1.65 19.94 34.66
CA LEU A 757 -1.59 18.48 34.60
C LEU A 757 -1.90 17.87 35.96
N VAL A 758 -2.94 17.04 36.03
CA VAL A 758 -3.28 16.25 37.22
C VAL A 758 -2.84 14.81 37.02
N LEU A 759 -2.02 14.29 37.93
CA LEU A 759 -1.63 12.89 38.04
C LEU A 759 -2.30 12.27 39.25
N ASP A 760 -3.34 11.46 39.00
CA ASP A 760 -4.11 10.80 40.05
C ASP A 760 -3.67 9.35 40.23
N HIS A 761 -3.00 9.08 41.35
CA HIS A 761 -2.54 7.76 41.78
C HIS A 761 -3.58 7.04 42.66
N SER A 762 -4.77 7.61 42.87
CA SER A 762 -5.80 7.04 43.76
C SER A 762 -6.25 5.62 43.38
N LEU A 763 -6.09 5.23 42.11
CA LEU A 763 -6.43 3.91 41.57
C LEU A 763 -5.19 3.14 41.07
N GLY A 764 -4.01 3.50 41.56
CA GLY A 764 -2.71 2.96 41.15
C GLY A 764 -1.93 3.91 40.24
N ASP A 765 -0.69 3.55 39.91
CA ASP A 765 0.22 4.40 39.14
C ASP A 765 -0.24 4.55 37.66
N PRO A 766 -0.61 5.77 37.20
CA PRO A 766 -0.97 6.02 35.80
C PRO A 766 0.24 6.07 34.86
N THR A 767 1.47 6.10 35.40
CA THR A 767 2.68 6.39 34.64
C THR A 767 3.12 5.19 33.79
N PRO A 768 3.40 5.35 32.48
CA PRO A 768 4.06 4.33 31.68
C PRO A 768 5.55 4.20 32.05
N ALA A 769 6.21 3.15 31.58
CA ALA A 769 7.57 2.81 31.99
C ALA A 769 8.62 3.89 31.63
N GLY A 770 8.49 4.55 30.47
CA GLY A 770 9.37 5.68 30.11
C GLY A 770 8.91 7.03 30.67
N GLY A 771 7.89 7.05 31.53
CA GLY A 771 7.52 8.23 32.29
C GLY A 771 6.50 9.16 31.64
N ILE A 772 6.21 10.27 32.33
CA ILE A 772 5.38 11.38 31.86
C ILE A 772 6.25 12.63 31.74
N ALA A 773 6.06 13.44 30.69
CA ALA A 773 6.67 14.76 30.54
C ALA A 773 5.57 15.85 30.50
N PHE A 774 5.78 16.93 31.25
CA PHE A 774 4.89 18.10 31.23
C PHE A 774 5.69 19.39 31.00
N ALA A 775 5.29 20.15 29.99
CA ALA A 775 5.78 21.50 29.76
C ALA A 775 4.58 22.45 29.76
N GLY A 776 4.44 23.25 30.82
CA GLY A 776 3.37 24.25 30.93
C GLY A 776 3.56 25.35 29.88
N GLY A 777 4.72 25.99 29.90
CA GLY A 777 5.15 26.86 28.82
C GLY A 777 5.09 28.32 29.24
N ALA A 778 4.45 29.19 28.44
CA ALA A 778 4.37 30.62 28.75
C ALA A 778 3.09 30.98 29.51
N GLN A 779 3.20 31.19 30.82
CA GLN A 779 2.07 31.59 31.68
C GLN A 779 1.54 33.01 31.42
N THR A 780 0.27 33.21 31.76
CA THR A 780 -0.42 34.52 31.69
C THR A 780 -0.62 35.16 33.06
N THR A 781 -0.66 34.36 34.13
CA THR A 781 -0.71 34.84 35.51
C THR A 781 0.51 34.38 36.30
N THR A 782 0.73 34.96 37.48
CA THR A 782 1.80 34.50 38.38
C THR A 782 1.37 33.18 39.02
N ALA A 783 2.19 32.13 38.88
CA ALA A 783 1.90 30.78 39.35
C ALA A 783 0.81 30.07 38.53
N GLY A 784 0.75 30.38 37.23
CA GLY A 784 -0.29 29.90 36.30
C GLY A 784 -0.21 28.40 36.02
N ASP A 785 0.99 27.85 35.79
CA ASP A 785 1.12 26.44 35.43
C ASP A 785 1.23 25.55 36.69
N VAL A 786 0.42 24.49 36.71
CA VAL A 786 0.21 23.63 37.87
C VAL A 786 0.45 22.16 37.50
N LEU A 787 1.34 21.52 38.24
CA LEU A 787 1.41 20.05 38.33
C LEU A 787 0.75 19.59 39.63
N ASP A 788 -0.38 18.90 39.53
CA ASP A 788 -1.18 18.40 40.66
C ASP A 788 -1.01 16.88 40.80
N VAL A 789 -0.30 16.43 41.83
CA VAL A 789 -0.08 15.00 42.11
C VAL A 789 -0.93 14.56 43.28
N ARG A 790 -1.79 13.57 43.04
CA ARG A 790 -2.75 13.05 44.02
C ARG A 790 -2.43 11.60 44.37
N GLY A 791 -2.47 11.25 45.66
CA GLY A 791 -2.31 9.89 46.16
C GLY A 791 -3.60 9.31 46.76
N ALA A 792 -3.57 8.02 47.10
CA ALA A 792 -4.66 7.30 47.76
C ALA A 792 -4.57 7.32 49.31
N GLY A 793 -3.44 7.81 49.87
CA GLY A 793 -3.15 7.84 51.31
C GLY A 793 -1.65 7.72 51.62
N LEU A 794 -1.29 7.43 52.88
CA LEU A 794 0.11 7.38 53.35
C LEU A 794 1.01 6.31 52.69
N ALA A 795 0.46 5.39 51.89
CA ALA A 795 1.18 4.28 51.28
C ALA A 795 1.96 4.66 50.00
N ASP A 796 1.56 5.74 49.33
CA ASP A 796 2.23 6.21 48.11
C ASP A 796 3.45 7.04 48.51
N VAL A 797 4.65 6.60 48.10
CA VAL A 797 5.91 7.29 48.36
C VAL A 797 6.43 7.88 47.06
N PHE A 798 6.41 9.20 46.98
CA PHE A 798 6.96 9.95 45.86
C PHE A 798 8.34 10.49 46.21
N SER A 799 9.28 10.46 45.28
CA SER A 799 10.62 11.05 45.43
C SER A 799 10.85 12.11 44.37
N LEU A 800 11.15 13.33 44.79
CA LEU A 800 11.64 14.38 43.90
C LEU A 800 13.16 14.39 43.98
N VAL A 801 13.81 14.01 42.88
CA VAL A 801 15.22 13.57 42.86
C VAL A 801 16.13 14.56 42.14
N ALA A 802 15.56 15.46 41.33
CA ALA A 802 16.26 16.53 40.63
C ALA A 802 15.29 17.68 40.29
N ALA A 803 15.84 18.82 39.88
CA ALA A 803 15.08 19.92 39.29
C ALA A 803 14.08 19.41 38.23
N GLY A 804 12.78 19.48 38.54
CA GLY A 804 11.74 19.13 37.56
C GLY A 804 11.48 17.63 37.37
N ILE A 805 11.78 16.74 38.33
CA ILE A 805 11.44 15.31 38.20
C ILE A 805 10.81 14.76 39.48
N ILE A 806 9.63 14.14 39.35
CA ILE A 806 8.91 13.37 40.35
C ILE A 806 9.06 11.88 40.02
N THR A 807 9.26 11.02 41.01
CA THR A 807 9.30 9.56 40.79
C THR A 807 8.35 8.83 41.74
N HIS A 808 7.72 7.75 41.24
CA HIS A 808 6.81 6.88 41.97
C HIS A 808 7.00 5.43 41.51
N VAL A 809 7.31 4.51 42.43
CA VAL A 809 7.51 3.07 42.14
C VAL A 809 8.49 2.81 40.97
N GLY A 810 9.50 3.67 40.82
CA GLY A 810 10.52 3.59 39.76
C GLY A 810 10.18 4.28 38.44
N ASN A 811 8.93 4.71 38.23
CA ASN A 811 8.54 5.52 37.08
C ASN A 811 8.70 7.02 37.38
N SER A 812 9.04 7.82 36.37
CA SER A 812 9.32 9.26 36.53
C SER A 812 8.34 10.14 35.78
N THR A 813 7.92 11.24 36.38
CA THR A 813 7.30 12.39 35.71
C THR A 813 8.30 13.54 35.69
N SER A 814 8.77 13.94 34.52
CA SER A 814 9.51 15.19 34.34
C SER A 814 8.56 16.35 34.08
N TYR A 815 8.84 17.51 34.66
CA TYR A 815 8.09 18.73 34.45
C TYR A 815 9.02 19.91 34.26
N SER A 816 8.63 20.84 33.40
CA SER A 816 9.35 22.07 33.12
C SER A 816 8.37 23.23 33.02
N ALA A 817 8.85 24.42 33.35
CA ALA A 817 8.04 25.64 33.44
C ALA A 817 6.85 25.59 34.42
N ALA A 818 6.58 24.49 35.12
CA ALA A 818 5.56 24.50 36.17
C ALA A 818 5.99 25.42 37.33
N GLU A 819 5.16 26.41 37.65
CA GLU A 819 5.40 27.30 38.78
C GLU A 819 4.85 26.75 40.09
N THR A 820 3.79 25.95 40.02
CA THR A 820 3.15 25.37 41.21
C THR A 820 3.19 23.86 41.16
N LEU A 821 3.78 23.25 42.19
CA LEU A 821 3.62 21.84 42.48
C LEU A 821 2.60 21.66 43.60
N LYS A 822 1.47 21.04 43.28
CA LYS A 822 0.41 20.74 44.22
C LYS A 822 0.43 19.26 44.60
N LEU A 823 0.49 18.98 45.90
CA LEU A 823 0.55 17.62 46.45
C LEU A 823 -0.69 17.36 47.31
N ILE A 824 -1.42 16.29 47.01
CA ILE A 824 -2.71 15.97 47.65
C ILE A 824 -2.75 14.51 48.10
N ALA A 825 -2.97 14.29 49.40
CA ALA A 825 -3.22 12.98 50.02
C ALA A 825 -2.17 11.89 49.74
N GLY A 826 -0.93 12.06 50.22
CA GLY A 826 0.16 11.07 50.05
C GLY A 826 1.38 11.28 50.96
N THR A 827 2.37 10.38 50.88
CA THR A 827 3.70 10.57 51.49
C THR A 827 4.71 11.02 50.43
N TYR A 828 5.26 12.22 50.57
CA TYR A 828 6.14 12.83 49.58
C TYR A 828 7.51 13.11 50.19
N ASN A 829 8.56 12.54 49.62
CA ASN A 829 9.95 12.91 49.90
C ASN A 829 10.40 13.89 48.83
N VAL A 830 10.45 15.16 49.20
CA VAL A 830 10.75 16.23 48.25
C VAL A 830 12.15 16.73 48.49
N SER A 831 13.02 16.59 47.49
CA SER A 831 14.33 17.24 47.46
C SER A 831 14.31 18.39 46.45
N PHE A 832 14.72 19.58 46.87
CA PHE A 832 14.71 20.77 46.01
C PHE A 832 16.13 21.25 45.70
N ASP A 833 16.37 21.60 44.44
CA ASP A 833 17.62 22.22 43.96
C ASP A 833 17.41 23.52 43.14
N LEU A 834 16.19 24.07 43.10
CA LEU A 834 15.88 25.28 42.32
C LEU A 834 15.21 26.37 43.15
N ALA A 835 15.61 27.62 42.90
CA ALA A 835 15.04 28.83 43.47
C ALA A 835 13.96 29.42 42.54
N ALA A 836 12.69 28.98 42.66
CA ALA A 836 11.50 29.67 42.11
C ALA A 836 10.14 28.93 42.31
N LEU A 837 10.10 27.69 42.82
CA LEU A 837 8.86 26.90 42.85
C LEU A 837 7.93 27.28 44.02
N ASN A 838 6.61 27.31 43.76
CA ASN A 838 5.56 27.36 44.78
C ASN A 838 5.12 25.93 45.12
N LEU A 839 5.13 25.57 46.41
CA LEU A 839 4.62 24.27 46.86
C LEU A 839 3.29 24.45 47.59
N GLU A 840 2.25 23.76 47.12
CA GLU A 840 0.96 23.67 47.80
C GLU A 840 0.70 22.25 48.29
N THR A 841 0.27 22.11 49.55
CA THR A 841 -0.05 20.81 50.15
C THR A 841 -1.44 20.86 50.78
N THR A 842 -2.37 20.00 50.35
CA THR A 842 -3.78 20.04 50.80
C THR A 842 -4.40 18.64 50.80
N GLY A 843 -5.32 18.35 51.73
CA GLY A 843 -6.17 17.14 51.69
C GLY A 843 -5.50 15.86 52.23
N GLY A 844 -6.22 15.14 53.10
CA GLY A 844 -5.77 13.89 53.73
C GLY A 844 -4.53 14.05 54.62
N THR A 845 -4.06 12.96 55.26
CA THR A 845 -2.81 12.94 56.04
C THR A 845 -1.60 13.03 55.09
N SER A 846 -1.38 14.18 54.47
CA SER A 846 -0.24 14.37 53.56
C SER A 846 1.03 14.52 54.40
N LYS A 847 2.04 13.67 54.21
CA LYS A 847 3.33 13.79 54.89
C LYS A 847 4.38 14.23 53.88
N VAL A 848 4.85 15.46 53.98
CA VAL A 848 5.89 16.00 53.08
C VAL A 848 7.20 16.12 53.84
N ASN A 849 8.21 15.34 53.47
CA ASN A 849 9.56 15.48 54.00
C ASN A 849 10.36 16.37 53.04
N LEU A 850 10.76 17.53 53.51
CA LEU A 850 11.53 18.50 52.73
C LEU A 850 13.02 18.37 53.06
N THR A 851 13.85 18.19 52.02
CA THR A 851 15.32 18.21 52.10
C THR A 851 15.83 19.24 51.08
N TRP A 852 16.48 20.33 51.49
CA TRP A 852 16.90 21.40 50.56
C TRP A 852 18.40 21.66 50.57
N SER A 853 18.92 22.06 49.39
CA SER A 853 20.23 22.70 49.19
C SER A 853 20.12 24.22 48.93
N GLN A 854 18.93 24.74 48.56
CA GLN A 854 18.68 26.14 48.14
C GLN A 854 17.32 26.72 48.63
N ASN A 855 17.03 28.01 48.33
CA ASN A 855 15.86 28.76 48.82
C ASN A 855 14.55 28.45 48.06
N LEU A 856 13.41 28.36 48.77
CA LEU A 856 12.06 28.25 48.17
C LEU A 856 11.37 29.61 47.96
N ALA A 857 10.52 29.73 46.93
CA ALA A 857 9.75 30.95 46.68
C ALA A 857 8.54 31.05 47.62
N SER A 858 7.67 30.04 47.64
CA SER A 858 6.60 29.97 48.63
C SER A 858 6.26 28.55 49.07
N LEU A 859 5.74 28.42 50.29
CA LEU A 859 5.22 27.19 50.86
C LEU A 859 3.83 27.45 51.45
N THR A 860 2.81 26.83 50.87
CA THR A 860 1.42 26.90 51.35
C THR A 860 0.97 25.55 51.88
N ILE A 861 0.53 25.54 53.15
CA ILE A 861 0.11 24.34 53.88
C ILE A 861 -1.37 24.46 54.23
N GLY A 862 -2.21 23.68 53.56
CA GLY A 862 -3.65 23.63 53.80
C GLY A 862 -4.07 22.48 54.72
N SER A 863 -5.37 22.21 54.75
CA SER A 863 -6.00 21.32 55.72
C SER A 863 -5.50 19.88 55.62
N GLY A 864 -5.09 19.29 56.75
CA GLY A 864 -4.68 17.88 56.86
C GLY A 864 -3.21 17.59 56.51
N ALA A 865 -2.48 18.55 55.93
CA ALA A 865 -1.08 18.37 55.56
C ALA A 865 -0.14 18.54 56.77
N ASN A 866 0.81 17.61 56.90
CA ASN A 866 1.92 17.62 57.83
C ASN A 866 3.23 17.72 57.03
N VAL A 867 3.88 18.88 57.08
CA VAL A 867 5.18 19.08 56.43
C VAL A 867 6.27 18.93 57.49
N THR A 868 7.18 17.97 57.31
CA THR A 868 8.40 17.85 58.12
C THR A 868 9.57 18.40 57.32
N SER A 869 10.27 19.38 57.86
CA SER A 869 11.48 19.93 57.25
C SER A 869 12.71 19.28 57.90
N THR A 870 13.71 18.83 57.12
CA THR A 870 15.00 18.29 57.62
C THR A 870 16.16 18.77 56.76
N SER A 871 17.23 19.31 57.35
CA SER A 871 18.42 19.73 56.59
C SER A 871 19.32 18.53 56.21
N SER A 872 19.98 18.59 55.05
CA SER A 872 20.98 17.59 54.62
C SER A 872 22.41 17.94 55.07
N ASN A 873 22.67 19.22 55.35
CA ASN A 873 23.97 19.73 55.77
C ASN A 873 23.93 20.13 57.24
N GLY A 874 24.57 19.35 58.12
CA GLY A 874 24.61 19.55 59.58
C GLY A 874 25.31 20.83 60.08
N ALA A 875 25.36 21.91 59.29
CA ALA A 875 25.98 23.19 59.62
C ALA A 875 25.33 24.43 58.96
N ALA A 876 24.14 24.32 58.34
CA ALA A 876 23.47 25.41 57.62
C ALA A 876 21.97 25.51 58.01
N PRO A 877 21.31 26.68 57.85
CA PRO A 877 19.93 26.92 58.28
C PRO A 877 18.94 25.81 57.87
N ALA A 878 18.08 25.45 58.81
CA ALA A 878 17.12 24.34 58.77
C ALA A 878 15.81 24.66 58.02
N LEU A 879 15.67 25.80 57.33
CA LEU A 879 14.70 26.07 56.24
C LEU A 879 14.86 27.54 55.75
N ILE A 880 15.03 27.81 54.44
CA ILE A 880 14.95 29.19 53.90
C ILE A 880 13.84 29.29 52.84
N VAL A 881 12.78 30.04 53.15
CA VAL A 881 11.61 30.20 52.27
C VAL A 881 11.25 31.68 52.21
N THR A 882 10.95 32.23 51.03
CA THR A 882 10.59 33.66 50.94
C THR A 882 9.25 33.93 51.62
N ALA A 883 8.20 33.16 51.30
CA ALA A 883 6.87 33.30 51.90
C ALA A 883 6.31 31.96 52.41
N VAL A 884 5.87 31.91 53.66
CA VAL A 884 5.23 30.73 54.27
C VAL A 884 3.80 31.06 54.68
N ALA A 885 2.84 30.24 54.25
CA ALA A 885 1.44 30.32 54.66
C ALA A 885 0.98 28.98 55.25
N VAL A 886 0.64 28.98 56.54
CA VAL A 886 0.08 27.81 57.24
C VAL A 886 -1.38 28.06 57.54
N ASN A 887 -2.27 27.51 56.71
CA ASN A 887 -3.70 27.84 56.75
C ASN A 887 -4.49 26.95 57.71
N SER A 888 -4.27 25.64 57.69
CA SER A 888 -4.99 24.69 58.57
C SER A 888 -4.28 23.34 58.76
N GLY A 889 -3.05 23.20 58.26
CA GLY A 889 -2.19 22.05 58.50
C GLY A 889 -1.08 22.36 59.50
N THR A 890 -0.09 21.47 59.59
CA THR A 890 1.03 21.58 60.52
C THR A 890 2.37 21.60 59.78
N LEU A 891 3.22 22.59 60.09
CA LEU A 891 4.63 22.64 59.70
C LEU A 891 5.49 22.25 60.89
N MET A 892 6.10 21.07 60.86
CA MET A 892 7.11 20.62 61.80
C MET A 892 8.51 20.92 61.26
N VAL A 893 9.25 21.76 61.95
CA VAL A 893 10.64 22.07 61.62
C VAL A 893 11.55 21.18 62.46
N SER A 894 12.28 20.27 61.82
CA SER A 894 13.17 19.33 62.52
C SER A 894 14.63 19.56 62.13
N PRO A 895 15.57 19.65 63.08
CA PRO A 895 16.98 19.69 62.72
C PRO A 895 17.46 18.30 62.26
N SER A 896 18.57 18.29 61.53
CA SER A 896 19.30 17.06 61.25
C SER A 896 20.10 16.61 62.48
N GLY A 897 19.63 15.59 63.20
CA GLY A 897 20.32 15.06 64.38
C GLY A 897 20.15 15.92 65.65
N ASN A 898 21.13 15.88 66.57
CA ASN A 898 21.05 16.50 67.91
C ASN A 898 21.47 18.00 67.96
N LEU A 899 21.54 18.71 66.83
CA LEU A 899 22.00 20.11 66.78
C LEU A 899 20.82 21.08 66.62
N SER A 900 20.91 22.30 67.15
CA SER A 900 19.95 23.38 66.88
C SER A 900 20.13 23.95 65.47
N GLY A 901 19.04 24.33 64.79
CA GLY A 901 19.03 24.88 63.44
C GLY A 901 18.26 26.20 63.32
N VAL A 902 18.39 26.91 62.19
CA VAL A 902 17.73 28.21 61.94
C VAL A 902 16.78 28.13 60.75
N SER A 903 15.49 28.38 60.93
CA SER A 903 14.52 28.64 59.87
C SER A 903 14.43 30.13 59.58
N ARG A 904 14.44 30.55 58.31
CA ARG A 904 14.45 31.96 57.91
C ARG A 904 13.41 32.25 56.83
N PHE A 905 12.50 33.19 57.09
CA PHE A 905 11.44 33.62 56.18
C PHE A 905 11.47 35.12 55.91
N LYS A 906 10.91 35.59 54.78
CA LYS A 906 10.60 37.03 54.59
C LYS A 906 9.14 37.37 54.91
N SER A 907 8.26 36.38 54.88
CA SER A 907 6.90 36.51 55.38
C SER A 907 6.39 35.20 55.95
N LEU A 908 5.60 35.30 57.03
CA LEU A 908 4.93 34.18 57.68
C LEU A 908 3.49 34.58 57.98
N THR A 909 2.54 33.79 57.46
CA THR A 909 1.12 33.93 57.78
C THR A 909 0.62 32.61 58.34
N ILE A 910 -0.02 32.64 59.51
CA ILE A 910 -0.72 31.50 60.09
C ILE A 910 -2.18 31.91 60.22
N THR A 911 -3.08 31.15 59.61
CA THR A 911 -4.53 31.39 59.69
C THR A 911 -5.25 30.17 60.24
N GLY A 912 -6.55 30.30 60.54
CA GLY A 912 -7.40 29.19 60.94
C GLY A 912 -6.84 28.34 62.10
N THR A 913 -6.75 27.02 61.86
CA THR A 913 -6.16 26.03 62.79
C THR A 913 -4.70 25.70 62.44
N GLY A 914 -4.03 26.55 61.65
CA GLY A 914 -2.66 26.32 61.22
C GLY A 914 -1.68 26.27 62.40
N ALA A 915 -0.68 25.39 62.29
CA ALA A 915 0.28 25.12 63.34
C ALA A 915 1.72 25.09 62.82
N MET A 916 2.64 25.71 63.55
CA MET A 916 4.08 25.58 63.33
C MET A 916 4.72 25.05 64.61
N ASP A 917 5.35 23.89 64.52
CA ASP A 917 6.15 23.30 65.60
C ASP A 917 7.63 23.50 65.28
N LEU A 918 8.29 24.39 66.02
CA LEU A 918 9.70 24.70 65.88
C LEU A 918 10.62 23.60 66.43
N ARG A 919 10.10 22.70 67.28
CA ARG A 919 10.93 21.79 68.08
C ARG A 919 12.08 22.57 68.77
N ASN A 920 13.33 22.26 68.47
CA ASN A 920 14.53 22.96 68.95
C ASN A 920 15.19 23.88 67.88
N ASN A 921 14.45 24.32 66.86
CA ASN A 921 14.91 25.29 65.87
C ASN A 921 14.60 26.73 66.27
N ASP A 922 15.49 27.63 65.86
CA ASP A 922 15.27 29.08 65.88
C ASP A 922 14.52 29.50 64.61
N LEU A 923 13.64 30.49 64.71
CA LEU A 923 12.92 31.07 63.58
C LEU A 923 13.26 32.56 63.45
N VAL A 924 13.66 32.95 62.24
CA VAL A 924 13.96 34.32 61.84
C VAL A 924 12.94 34.74 60.78
N VAL A 925 12.25 35.85 61.00
CA VAL A 925 11.39 36.46 59.99
C VAL A 925 11.93 37.85 59.64
N ASP A 926 12.58 37.93 58.49
CA ASP A 926 13.08 39.19 57.95
C ASP A 926 11.93 40.06 57.45
N TYR A 927 12.09 41.38 57.52
CA TYR A 927 11.16 42.32 56.92
C TYR A 927 11.91 43.52 56.31
N THR A 928 11.22 44.29 55.48
CA THR A 928 11.77 45.51 54.84
C THR A 928 10.85 46.70 55.10
N GLY A 929 11.43 47.89 55.34
CA GLY A 929 10.66 49.11 55.60
C GLY A 929 10.22 49.30 57.05
N SER A 930 9.27 50.22 57.29
CA SER A 930 8.83 50.64 58.64
C SER A 930 7.72 49.79 59.27
N GLY A 931 7.15 48.82 58.54
CA GLY A 931 6.13 47.90 59.04
C GLY A 931 6.75 46.61 59.56
N THR A 932 6.82 46.43 60.88
CA THR A 932 7.34 45.20 61.51
C THR A 932 6.27 44.09 61.58
N PRO A 933 6.61 42.82 61.26
CA PRO A 933 5.70 41.68 61.45
C PRO A 933 5.62 41.21 62.92
N PHE A 934 6.34 41.87 63.84
CA PHE A 934 6.47 41.46 65.23
C PHE A 934 5.13 41.23 65.93
N THR A 935 4.14 42.11 65.73
CA THR A 935 2.81 41.95 66.37
C THR A 935 2.11 40.66 65.93
N SER A 936 2.14 40.36 64.63
CA SER A 936 1.54 39.15 64.09
C SER A 936 2.26 37.90 64.58
N ILE A 937 3.61 37.92 64.59
CA ILE A 937 4.43 36.80 65.06
C ILE A 937 4.24 36.57 66.56
N LEU A 938 4.23 37.64 67.36
CA LEU A 938 3.93 37.58 68.79
C LEU A 938 2.55 36.97 69.05
N ASN A 939 1.54 37.34 68.27
CA ASN A 939 0.21 36.74 68.38
C ASN A 939 0.24 35.24 68.04
N TYR A 940 0.98 34.82 67.03
CA TYR A 940 1.13 33.39 66.70
C TYR A 940 1.84 32.62 67.83
N VAL A 941 2.86 33.20 68.47
CA VAL A 941 3.53 32.61 69.64
C VAL A 941 2.56 32.52 70.82
N LYS A 942 1.81 33.60 71.11
CA LYS A 942 0.80 33.62 72.18
C LYS A 942 -0.28 32.55 72.02
N THR A 943 -0.76 32.30 70.80
CA THR A 943 -1.78 31.26 70.57
C THR A 943 -1.19 29.85 70.66
N GLY A 944 0.10 29.68 70.38
CA GLY A 944 0.80 28.39 70.45
C GLY A 944 1.24 27.99 71.86
N ILE A 945 1.34 28.93 72.80
CA ILE A 945 1.67 28.69 74.21
C ILE A 945 0.38 28.47 75.02
N PRO A 946 0.20 27.34 75.74
CA PRO A 946 -0.94 27.19 76.64
C PRO A 946 -0.77 28.11 77.87
N LEU A 947 -1.76 28.97 78.12
CA LEU A 947 -1.74 29.97 79.18
C LEU A 947 -1.53 29.43 80.62
N LEU A 948 -1.67 28.13 80.89
CA LEU A 948 -1.62 27.59 82.27
C LEU A 948 -1.09 26.14 82.40
N GLY A 949 -0.12 25.73 81.59
CA GLY A 949 0.60 24.46 81.79
C GLY A 949 -0.08 23.20 81.23
N PHE A 950 0.73 22.40 80.55
CA PHE A 950 0.47 21.07 79.96
C PHE A 950 -0.53 21.02 78.78
N GLY A 951 0.03 20.84 77.56
CA GLY A 951 -0.68 20.48 76.33
C GLY A 951 -1.18 21.68 75.53
N GLY A 952 -0.37 22.19 74.59
CA GLY A 952 -0.79 23.25 73.66
C GLY A 952 -1.90 22.78 72.71
N THR A 953 -2.74 23.70 72.25
CA THR A 953 -3.85 23.46 71.31
C THR A 953 -3.37 23.14 69.87
N GLY A 954 -2.07 23.26 69.62
CA GLY A 954 -1.48 23.04 68.30
C GLY A 954 -1.89 24.09 67.27
N VAL A 955 -2.17 25.35 67.66
CA VAL A 955 -2.52 26.44 66.72
C VAL A 955 -1.58 27.65 66.94
N GLY A 956 -0.93 28.15 65.90
CA GLY A 956 0.11 29.19 66.01
C GLY A 956 1.53 28.62 66.01
N ILE A 957 2.49 29.32 66.64
CA ILE A 957 3.90 28.89 66.76
C ILE A 957 4.11 28.26 68.14
N ALA A 958 4.52 26.99 68.17
CA ALA A 958 4.83 26.24 69.37
C ALA A 958 6.16 25.48 69.23
N SER A 959 6.59 24.84 70.32
CA SER A 959 7.70 23.89 70.31
C SER A 959 7.28 22.67 71.12
N THR A 960 7.24 21.50 70.50
CA THR A 960 6.96 20.23 71.20
C THR A 960 8.08 19.83 72.15
N GLU A 961 9.30 20.33 71.94
CA GLU A 961 10.43 20.14 72.87
C GLU A 961 10.16 20.88 74.20
N VAL A 962 9.68 22.14 74.17
CA VAL A 962 9.23 22.88 75.38
C VAL A 962 8.16 22.08 76.13
N GLN A 963 7.21 21.49 75.41
CA GLN A 963 6.07 20.79 76.00
C GLN A 963 6.46 19.47 76.68
N ASN A 964 7.52 18.81 76.19
CA ASN A 964 7.97 17.50 76.68
C ASN A 964 9.01 17.58 77.82
N GLN A 965 9.54 18.77 78.13
CA GLN A 965 10.50 18.92 79.23
C GLN A 965 9.81 18.90 80.61
N THR A 966 10.38 18.14 81.55
CA THR A 966 9.95 18.11 82.97
C THR A 966 10.43 19.30 83.80
N ILE A 967 11.25 20.19 83.24
CA ILE A 967 11.86 21.33 83.93
C ILE A 967 11.01 22.59 83.62
N SER A 968 10.40 23.19 84.64
CA SER A 968 9.44 24.31 84.54
C SER A 968 10.04 25.66 84.10
N GLY A 969 11.21 25.65 83.44
CA GLY A 969 12.07 26.83 83.22
C GLY A 969 12.15 27.36 81.78
N THR A 970 11.57 26.70 80.78
CA THR A 970 11.76 27.05 79.35
C THR A 970 10.47 27.54 78.66
N MET A 971 10.61 28.32 77.59
CA MET A 971 9.51 28.87 76.78
C MET A 971 10.00 29.27 75.37
N VAL A 972 9.07 29.65 74.49
CA VAL A 972 9.37 30.32 73.22
C VAL A 972 9.41 31.83 73.45
N GLY A 973 10.58 32.44 73.32
CA GLY A 973 10.80 33.88 73.36
C GLY A 973 10.70 34.51 71.97
N VAL A 974 10.26 35.76 71.88
CA VAL A 974 10.21 36.54 70.63
C VAL A 974 10.71 37.97 70.86
N ILE A 975 11.65 38.41 70.03
CA ILE A 975 12.19 39.77 70.03
C ILE A 975 12.18 40.37 68.63
N ASP A 976 12.07 41.70 68.55
CA ASP A 976 12.26 42.46 67.32
C ASP A 976 13.67 43.07 67.28
N GLY A 977 14.40 42.83 66.20
CA GLY A 977 15.70 43.44 65.91
C GLY A 977 15.69 44.97 65.95
N ALA A 978 14.58 45.61 65.57
CA ALA A 978 14.45 47.06 65.65
C ALA A 978 14.40 47.57 67.10
N THR A 979 13.76 46.82 68.00
CA THR A 979 13.66 47.16 69.44
C THR A 979 15.00 46.96 70.15
N THR A 980 15.77 45.97 69.73
CA THR A 980 17.07 45.64 70.33
C THR A 980 18.25 46.37 69.68
N GLY A 981 18.04 47.11 68.59
CA GLY A 981 19.14 47.71 67.81
C GLY A 981 20.03 46.67 67.10
N GLY A 982 19.57 45.42 66.96
CA GLY A 982 20.31 44.32 66.35
C GLY A 982 21.30 43.63 67.29
N LEU A 983 21.09 43.70 68.62
CA LEU A 983 21.95 43.07 69.64
C LEU A 983 22.20 41.58 69.37
N VAL A 984 21.22 40.86 68.81
CA VAL A 984 21.37 39.47 68.39
C VAL A 984 21.74 39.42 66.92
N SER A 985 23.04 39.26 66.63
CA SER A 985 23.59 39.20 65.25
C SER A 985 23.97 37.78 64.82
N VAL A 986 24.04 36.83 65.76
CA VAL A 986 24.34 35.42 65.51
C VAL A 986 23.31 34.54 66.23
N VAL A 987 22.68 33.64 65.48
CA VAL A 987 21.60 32.75 65.96
C VAL A 987 21.99 31.32 65.63
N SER A 988 22.21 30.46 66.63
CA SER A 988 22.64 29.07 66.44
C SER A 988 23.80 28.90 65.43
N GLY A 989 24.80 29.78 65.49
CA GLY A 989 25.97 29.79 64.60
C GLY A 989 25.75 30.47 63.23
N TYR A 990 24.53 30.88 62.91
CA TYR A 990 24.18 31.61 61.69
C TYR A 990 24.26 33.13 61.89
N ILE A 991 25.05 33.83 61.07
CA ILE A 991 25.13 35.30 61.09
C ILE A 991 23.93 35.89 60.36
N LEU A 992 23.12 36.68 61.08
CA LEU A 992 21.98 37.37 60.49
C LEU A 992 22.46 38.48 59.52
N PRO A 993 22.02 38.48 58.26
CA PRO A 993 22.46 39.51 57.30
C PRO A 993 21.98 40.92 57.67
N ASN A 994 20.78 41.03 58.26
CA ASN A 994 20.17 42.30 58.64
C ASN A 994 19.51 42.17 60.04
N PRO A 995 20.29 42.12 61.13
CA PRO A 995 19.77 41.84 62.47
C PRO A 995 18.80 42.91 62.98
N GLN A 996 18.83 44.14 62.43
CA GLN A 996 17.92 45.23 62.80
C GLN A 996 16.53 45.14 62.16
N THR A 997 16.36 44.29 61.13
CA THR A 997 15.09 44.13 60.41
C THR A 997 14.65 42.67 60.38
N SER A 998 14.79 42.01 61.53
CA SER A 998 14.47 40.59 61.70
C SER A 998 13.72 40.41 63.02
N VAL A 999 12.63 39.64 63.00
CA VAL A 999 11.99 39.14 64.22
C VAL A 999 12.55 37.76 64.51
N LEU A 1000 13.09 37.57 65.72
CA LEU A 1000 13.66 36.31 66.17
C LEU A 1000 12.71 35.64 67.15
N VAL A 1001 12.32 34.41 66.84
CA VAL A 1001 11.56 33.51 67.70
C VAL A 1001 12.48 32.35 68.08
N LYS A 1002 12.66 32.11 69.37
CA LYS A 1002 13.67 31.19 69.87
C LYS A 1002 13.14 30.36 71.03
N TYR A 1003 13.50 29.08 71.04
CA TYR A 1003 13.42 28.26 72.23
C TYR A 1003 14.47 28.71 73.24
N THR A 1004 14.06 29.19 74.42
CA THR A 1004 14.99 29.68 75.45
C THR A 1004 14.46 29.50 76.88
N TRP A 1005 15.25 29.91 77.87
CA TRP A 1005 14.88 30.00 79.27
C TRP A 1005 13.89 31.15 79.54
N ARG A 1006 12.95 30.94 80.47
CA ARG A 1006 12.04 31.96 80.99
C ARG A 1006 12.87 33.03 81.69
N GLY A 1007 13.03 34.18 81.05
CA GLY A 1007 13.86 35.27 81.56
C GLY A 1007 15.18 35.50 80.85
N ASP A 1008 15.51 34.74 79.80
CA ASP A 1008 16.56 35.12 78.86
C ASP A 1008 16.00 36.21 77.92
N THR A 1009 15.84 37.42 78.46
CA THR A 1009 15.18 38.56 77.81
C THR A 1009 15.93 39.01 76.55
N ASN A 1010 17.25 38.81 76.52
CA ASN A 1010 18.11 39.17 75.38
C ASN A 1010 18.42 38.00 74.42
N LEU A 1011 17.86 36.81 74.66
CA LEU A 1011 18.00 35.59 73.84
C LEU A 1011 19.43 35.04 73.70
N THR A 1012 20.31 35.33 74.67
CA THR A 1012 21.71 34.87 74.72
C THR A 1012 21.86 33.41 75.17
N GLN A 1013 20.77 32.76 75.58
CA GLN A 1013 20.68 31.41 76.18
C GLN A 1013 21.24 31.28 77.60
N SER A 1014 21.48 32.40 78.26
CA SER A 1014 21.87 32.45 79.67
C SER A 1014 21.05 33.53 80.35
N ILE A 1015 20.53 33.25 81.54
CA ILE A 1015 19.89 34.26 82.38
C ILE A 1015 20.96 34.82 83.31
N ASP A 1016 21.27 36.10 83.19
CA ASP A 1016 22.24 36.78 84.06
C ASP A 1016 21.77 38.17 84.49
N GLY A 1017 22.65 38.93 85.15
CA GLY A 1017 22.30 40.26 85.65
C GLY A 1017 21.87 41.25 84.56
N SER A 1018 22.22 41.00 83.29
CA SER A 1018 21.78 41.82 82.16
C SER A 1018 20.30 41.62 81.84
N ASP A 1019 19.75 40.43 82.08
CA ASP A 1019 18.32 40.16 81.88
C ASP A 1019 17.45 40.83 82.93
N TYR A 1020 17.86 40.74 84.20
CA TYR A 1020 17.19 41.48 85.27
C TYR A 1020 17.25 42.98 85.04
N ALA A 1021 18.36 43.51 84.53
CA ALA A 1021 18.47 44.94 84.20
C ALA A 1021 17.50 45.36 83.08
N LEU A 1022 17.26 44.49 82.10
CA LEU A 1022 16.26 44.71 81.05
C LEU A 1022 14.83 44.63 81.60
N ALA A 1023 14.54 43.67 82.48
CA ALA A 1023 13.27 43.57 83.18
C ALA A 1023 12.99 44.80 84.06
N ASP A 1024 13.98 45.26 84.83
CA ASP A 1024 13.92 46.49 85.64
C ASP A 1024 13.65 47.73 84.77
N THR A 1025 14.29 47.79 83.60
CA THR A 1025 14.08 48.86 82.62
C THR A 1025 12.66 48.84 82.08
N GLY A 1026 12.10 47.65 81.81
CA GLY A 1026 10.70 47.49 81.41
C GLY A 1026 9.72 47.90 82.51
N PHE A 1027 9.91 47.38 83.72
CA PHE A 1027 9.08 47.65 84.90
C PHE A 1027 9.01 49.15 85.24
N THR A 1028 10.16 49.84 85.21
CA THR A 1028 10.25 51.27 85.55
C THR A 1028 9.90 52.19 84.38
N GLY A 1029 10.19 51.78 83.14
CA GLY A 1029 10.01 52.56 81.93
C GLY A 1029 8.66 52.36 81.22
N GLY A 1030 7.82 51.43 81.69
CA GLY A 1030 6.58 51.06 81.02
C GLY A 1030 6.80 50.36 79.67
N GLY A 1031 7.94 49.67 79.51
CA GLY A 1031 8.18 48.78 78.37
C GLY A 1031 7.19 47.61 78.37
N THR A 1032 7.06 46.89 77.25
CA THR A 1032 6.24 45.67 77.16
C THR A 1032 6.89 44.68 76.19
N GLY A 1033 6.60 43.39 76.32
CA GLY A 1033 7.21 42.32 75.53
C GLY A 1033 8.52 41.74 76.11
N TRP A 1034 8.93 40.60 75.55
CA TRP A 1034 9.99 39.73 76.08
C TRP A 1034 11.31 40.43 76.40
N PHE A 1035 11.79 41.30 75.49
CA PHE A 1035 13.06 42.01 75.66
C PHE A 1035 13.07 42.95 76.87
N TYR A 1036 11.90 43.45 77.30
CA TYR A 1036 11.75 44.31 78.47
C TYR A 1036 11.34 43.52 79.73
N GLY A 1037 11.34 42.20 79.69
CA GLY A 1037 11.05 41.34 80.85
C GLY A 1037 9.58 40.90 81.01
N ASP A 1038 8.69 41.18 80.07
CA ASP A 1038 7.33 40.62 80.02
C ASP A 1038 7.40 39.20 79.41
N VAL A 1039 7.77 38.23 80.24
CA VAL A 1039 8.11 36.85 79.84
C VAL A 1039 6.92 35.91 79.87
N ASN A 1040 5.79 36.34 80.45
CA ASN A 1040 4.51 35.63 80.36
C ASN A 1040 3.58 36.18 79.25
N TYR A 1041 3.97 37.31 78.64
CA TYR A 1041 3.25 38.01 77.58
C TYR A 1041 1.86 38.56 77.96
N ASP A 1042 1.62 38.83 79.24
CA ASP A 1042 0.38 39.43 79.75
C ASP A 1042 0.31 40.94 79.49
N GLY A 1043 1.41 41.55 79.04
CA GLY A 1043 1.51 42.96 78.67
C GLY A 1043 1.87 43.89 79.82
N VAL A 1044 2.20 43.37 81.01
CA VAL A 1044 2.58 44.16 82.18
C VAL A 1044 3.72 43.49 82.92
N ILE A 1045 4.93 44.08 82.89
CA ILE A 1045 6.03 43.60 83.74
C ILE A 1045 5.64 43.77 85.21
N ASN A 1046 5.58 42.68 85.94
CA ASN A 1046 5.25 42.68 87.37
C ASN A 1046 5.92 41.52 88.11
N GLY A 1047 5.62 41.35 89.40
CA GLY A 1047 6.25 40.30 90.22
C GLY A 1047 6.06 38.88 89.69
N SER A 1048 5.03 38.63 88.87
CA SER A 1048 4.84 37.33 88.21
C SER A 1048 5.89 37.05 87.12
N ASP A 1049 6.35 38.08 86.41
CA ASP A 1049 7.45 37.95 85.45
C ASP A 1049 8.77 37.68 86.16
N TYR A 1050 9.13 38.47 87.16
CA TYR A 1050 10.36 38.24 87.94
C TYR A 1050 10.38 36.85 88.56
N ALA A 1051 9.24 36.34 89.04
CA ALA A 1051 9.15 34.97 89.55
C ALA A 1051 9.45 33.93 88.46
N LEU A 1052 9.04 34.17 87.22
CA LEU A 1052 9.35 33.31 86.08
C LEU A 1052 10.82 33.43 85.67
N ILE A 1053 11.40 34.63 85.71
CA ILE A 1053 12.83 34.88 85.47
C ILE A 1053 13.68 34.17 86.53
N ASP A 1054 13.35 34.29 87.82
CA ASP A 1054 14.00 33.60 88.93
C ASP A 1054 13.89 32.07 88.79
N THR A 1055 12.71 31.59 88.38
CA THR A 1055 12.49 30.16 88.12
C THR A 1055 13.41 29.69 86.99
N GLY A 1056 13.48 30.43 85.88
CA GLY A 1056 14.43 30.19 84.80
C GLY A 1056 15.88 30.17 85.29
N PHE A 1057 16.31 31.22 85.98
CA PHE A 1057 17.68 31.38 86.49
C PHE A 1057 18.09 30.23 87.42
N SER A 1058 17.20 29.77 88.30
CA SER A 1058 17.47 28.64 89.18
C SER A 1058 17.57 27.31 88.41
N SER A 1059 16.73 27.14 87.40
CA SER A 1059 16.72 25.95 86.56
C SER A 1059 17.86 25.88 85.54
N GLN A 1060 18.51 27.02 85.20
CA GLN A 1060 19.56 27.02 84.18
C GLN A 1060 20.83 26.23 84.56
N SER A 1061 21.06 26.03 85.86
CA SER A 1061 22.21 25.30 86.39
C SER A 1061 22.16 23.78 86.17
N THR A 1062 21.00 23.22 85.76
CA THR A 1062 20.85 21.78 85.50
C THR A 1062 21.26 21.35 84.09
N GLY A 1063 21.75 22.28 83.26
CA GLY A 1063 22.30 22.03 81.93
C GLY A 1063 21.24 21.97 80.82
N PHE A 1064 21.57 22.61 79.69
CA PHE A 1064 20.88 22.57 78.39
C PHE A 1064 21.71 21.77 77.38
#